data_AF-B5VP28-F1
#
_entry.id   AF-B5VP28-F1
#
_cell.length_a   1.000
_cell.length_b   1.000
_cell.length_c   1.000
_cell.angle_alpha   90.00
_cell.angle_beta   90.00
_cell.angle_gamma   90.00
#
_symmetry.space_group_name_H-M   'P 1'
#
loop_
_entity.id
_entity.type
_entity.pdbx_description
1 polymer ?
#
loop_
_entity_poly.entity_id
_entity_poly.type
_entity_poly.pdbx_seq_one_letter_code
_entity_poly.pdbx_strand_id
1 'polypeptide(L)'
;NNSFKLCTLLISIRGSNRDLKPSNLEKLLFINSSKLVDVYTLPSYVHFKVQIIELLSYLVEAPWNDDYPFLLSFLGEAKSMAFLKEVLSDLSSPVQDWNLLRSLYIFFTTLLESKQDGLSILFLTGQFASNKKINDESSIDKKSSILTVLQKNSLLLDSTPEEVSCKLLETITYVLNTWTNSKIFIKDPKFVNSLLAKLKDSKKLFQKKENLTRDETVSLIKKYKLISRIVEIFALCIYNSTDSNSEILNFLNQEDLFELVHHFFQIDGFNKTFHDELNLKFKEKWPSLELQSFQKIPLSRINENENFGYDIPLLDIVLKADRSWNEPSKSQTNFKEEITDASLNLQYVNYEISTAKAWGALITTFVKRSTVPLNDGFVDLVEHFLKLNIDFGSDKQMFTQIYLERIELSFYILYSFKLSGKLLKEEKIIELMNKIFTIFKSGEIDFIKNIGKSLKNNFYRPLLRSVLVLLELVSSGDRFIELISDQLLEFFELVFSKGVYLILSEILCQINKCSTRGLSTDHTTQIVNLEDNTQDLLLLLSLFKKITNLNPSKNFNVILASSLNEVGTLKVILNLYSSAHLIRINDEPILGQITLTFISELCSIEPIAAKLINSGLYSVLLESPLSVAIQQGDIKPEFSPRLHNIWSNGLLSIVLLLLSQFGIKVLPETCLFVSYFGKQIKSTIYNWGDNKLAVSSSLIKETNQLVLLQKMLNLLNYQELFIQPKNSDDQQEAVELVIGLDSEHDKKRLSAALSKFLTHPKYLNSRIIPTTLEEQQQLEDESSRLEFVKGISRDIKALQDSLFKDV
;
A
#
# COMPACT_ATOMS: atom_id res chain seq x y z
N ASN A 1 29.95 -4.35 42.12
CA ASN A 1 28.58 -4.72 41.71
C ASN A 1 27.62 -3.53 41.80
N ASN A 2 27.36 -2.97 42.99
CA ASN A 2 26.43 -1.83 43.14
C ASN A 2 26.81 -0.60 42.30
N SER A 3 28.11 -0.30 42.15
CA SER A 3 28.57 0.80 41.31
C SER A 3 28.24 0.61 39.82
N PHE A 4 28.35 -0.63 39.30
CA PHE A 4 27.94 -0.93 37.92
C PHE A 4 26.44 -0.70 37.73
N LYS A 5 25.61 -1.25 38.63
CA LYS A 5 24.15 -1.06 38.59
C LYS A 5 23.74 0.41 38.63
N LEU A 6 24.38 1.20 39.49
CA LEU A 6 24.13 2.64 39.58
C LEU A 6 24.53 3.36 38.29
N CYS A 7 25.72 3.10 37.75
CA CYS A 7 26.16 3.70 36.48
C CYS A 7 25.21 3.35 35.33
N THR A 8 24.83 2.07 35.20
CA THR A 8 23.89 1.60 34.18
C THR A 8 22.54 2.30 34.28
N LEU A 9 22.00 2.43 35.50
CA LEU A 9 20.72 3.11 35.75
C LEU A 9 20.77 4.60 35.39
N LEU A 10 21.86 5.29 35.76
CA LEU A 10 22.01 6.72 35.45
C LEU A 10 22.10 6.98 33.95
N ILE A 11 22.81 6.12 33.22
CA ILE A 11 22.92 6.19 31.76
C ILE A 11 21.57 5.90 31.10
N SER A 12 20.83 4.89 31.56
CA SER A 12 19.54 4.52 30.97
C SER A 12 18.46 5.58 31.19
N ILE A 13 18.38 6.17 32.39
CA ILE A 13 17.45 7.27 32.69
C ILE A 13 17.74 8.48 31.81
N ARG A 14 19.02 8.86 31.65
CA ARG A 14 19.38 9.95 30.74
C ARG A 14 19.05 9.59 29.30
N GLY A 15 19.41 8.38 28.86
CA GLY A 15 19.22 7.94 27.49
C GLY A 15 17.75 7.86 27.05
N SER A 16 16.84 7.66 28.01
CA SER A 16 15.39 7.73 27.79
C SER A 16 14.91 9.16 27.48
N ASN A 17 15.62 10.19 27.94
CA ASN A 17 15.31 11.60 27.74
C ASN A 17 16.23 12.22 26.67
N ARG A 18 15.82 12.14 25.40
CA ARG A 18 16.62 12.55 24.22
C ARG A 18 17.03 14.03 24.22
N ASP A 19 16.33 14.89 24.94
CA ASP A 19 16.64 16.32 25.02
C ASP A 19 17.80 16.66 25.96
N LEU A 20 18.26 15.69 26.78
CA LEU A 20 19.35 15.90 27.73
C LEU A 20 20.73 15.68 27.11
N LYS A 21 21.63 16.64 27.34
CA LYS A 21 23.04 16.55 26.90
C LYS A 21 23.78 15.39 27.61
N PRO A 22 24.81 14.80 26.96
CA PRO A 22 25.62 13.74 27.57
C PRO A 22 26.28 14.18 28.88
N SER A 23 26.22 13.31 29.88
CA SER A 23 26.76 13.53 31.21
C SER A 23 28.29 13.40 31.24
N ASN A 24 28.94 14.02 32.24
CA ASN A 24 30.37 13.81 32.49
C ASN A 24 30.70 12.34 32.83
N LEU A 25 29.74 11.61 33.42
CA LEU A 25 29.89 10.18 33.70
C LEU A 25 30.10 9.38 32.42
N GLU A 26 29.25 9.57 31.41
CA GLU A 26 29.37 8.87 30.12
C GLU A 26 30.69 9.20 29.42
N LYS A 27 31.09 10.48 29.40
CA LYS A 27 32.38 10.90 28.83
C LYS A 27 33.57 10.21 29.51
N LEU A 28 33.57 10.16 30.85
CA LEU A 28 34.63 9.49 31.61
C LEU A 28 34.64 7.97 31.40
N LEU A 29 33.46 7.36 31.22
CA LEU A 29 33.35 5.93 30.91
C LEU A 29 33.89 5.60 29.53
N PHE A 30 33.63 6.42 28.51
CA PHE A 30 34.24 6.27 27.19
C PHE A 30 35.77 6.38 27.25
N ILE A 31 36.31 7.40 27.93
CA ILE A 31 37.75 7.59 28.11
C ILE A 31 38.42 6.40 28.81
N ASN A 32 37.75 5.82 29.80
CA ASN A 32 38.27 4.69 30.59
C ASN A 32 37.81 3.31 30.09
N SER A 33 37.18 3.23 28.90
CA SER A 33 36.66 1.97 28.35
C SER A 33 37.73 0.90 28.14
N SER A 34 38.96 1.30 27.82
CA SER A 34 40.11 0.39 27.70
C SER A 34 40.41 -0.36 29.01
N LYS A 35 40.25 0.30 30.16
CA LYS A 35 40.41 -0.33 31.49
C LYS A 35 39.30 -1.31 31.79
N LEU A 36 38.08 -1.04 31.33
CA LEU A 36 36.95 -1.96 31.47
C LEU A 36 37.20 -3.24 30.66
N VAL A 37 37.71 -3.10 29.44
CA VAL A 37 38.13 -4.24 28.60
C VAL A 37 39.30 -5.00 29.24
N ASP A 38 40.27 -4.32 29.83
CA ASP A 38 41.36 -4.99 30.55
C ASP A 38 40.84 -5.87 31.68
N VAL A 39 39.91 -5.36 32.49
CA VAL A 39 39.24 -6.15 33.54
C VAL A 39 38.45 -7.32 32.94
N TYR A 40 37.79 -7.13 31.79
CA TYR A 40 37.05 -8.19 31.09
C TYR A 40 37.96 -9.34 30.64
N THR A 41 39.15 -9.02 30.11
CA THR A 41 40.11 -10.01 29.59
C THR A 41 40.89 -10.76 30.66
N LEU A 42 40.82 -10.34 31.92
CA LEU A 42 41.58 -10.96 33.01
C LEU A 42 40.84 -12.19 33.59
N PRO A 43 41.47 -13.38 33.62
CA PRO A 43 40.85 -14.60 34.15
C PRO A 43 40.40 -14.51 35.62
N SER A 44 40.98 -13.60 36.40
CA SER A 44 40.65 -13.43 37.84
C SER A 44 39.32 -12.73 38.09
N TYR A 45 38.70 -12.11 37.08
CA TYR A 45 37.52 -11.24 37.23
C TYR A 45 36.29 -11.69 36.42
N VAL A 46 36.13 -13.01 36.22
CA VAL A 46 35.00 -13.61 35.47
C VAL A 46 33.63 -13.13 35.95
N HIS A 47 33.47 -12.91 37.25
CA HIS A 47 32.21 -12.47 37.87
C HIS A 47 31.80 -11.02 37.54
N PHE A 48 32.67 -10.24 36.89
CA PHE A 48 32.36 -8.88 36.41
C PHE A 48 32.05 -8.82 34.91
N LYS A 49 32.26 -9.91 34.15
CA LYS A 49 32.07 -9.93 32.70
C LYS A 49 30.66 -9.48 32.31
N VAL A 50 29.63 -10.01 32.95
CA VAL A 50 28.22 -9.64 32.72
C VAL A 50 27.98 -8.15 32.92
N GLN A 51 28.40 -7.60 34.05
CA GLN A 51 28.15 -6.20 34.41
C GLN A 51 28.95 -5.22 33.53
N ILE A 52 30.14 -5.62 33.08
CA ILE A 52 30.93 -4.83 32.13
C ILE A 52 30.23 -4.78 30.78
N ILE A 53 29.77 -5.92 30.27
CA ILE A 53 29.05 -6.01 29.00
C ILE A 53 27.75 -5.22 29.06
N GLU A 54 26.94 -5.38 30.12
CA GLU A 54 25.72 -4.57 30.32
C GLU A 54 26.04 -3.07 30.30
N LEU A 55 27.04 -2.63 31.07
CA LEU A 55 27.43 -1.22 31.11
C LEU A 55 27.85 -0.70 29.71
N LEU A 56 28.62 -1.49 28.96
CA LEU A 56 29.02 -1.13 27.60
C LEU A 56 27.83 -1.08 26.64
N SER A 57 26.85 -1.97 26.77
CA SER A 57 25.60 -1.93 25.99
C SER A 57 24.87 -0.60 26.19
N TYR A 58 24.58 -0.24 27.44
CA TYR A 58 23.88 1.02 27.73
C TYR A 58 24.69 2.26 27.34
N LEU A 59 26.02 2.20 27.45
CA LEU A 59 26.90 3.30 27.05
C LEU A 59 26.89 3.53 25.54
N VAL A 60 26.88 2.46 24.74
CA VAL A 60 26.81 2.49 23.28
C VAL A 60 25.42 2.87 22.77
N GLU A 61 24.38 2.46 23.48
CA GLU A 61 22.99 2.76 23.10
C GLU A 61 22.61 4.24 23.34
N ALA A 62 23.20 4.86 24.37
CA ALA A 62 22.78 6.16 24.84
C ALA A 62 22.86 7.23 23.73
N PRO A 63 21.81 8.05 23.51
CA PRO A 63 21.79 9.06 22.45
C PRO A 63 22.75 10.23 22.74
N TRP A 64 23.46 10.68 21.71
CA TRP A 64 24.30 11.89 21.73
C TRP A 64 23.78 12.89 20.71
N ASN A 65 23.57 14.14 21.17
CA ASN A 65 23.05 15.22 20.33
C ASN A 65 24.17 15.94 19.56
N ASP A 66 25.41 15.84 20.04
CA ASP A 66 26.63 16.43 19.46
C ASP A 66 27.56 15.33 18.91
N ASP A 67 28.89 15.50 18.97
CA ASP A 67 29.91 14.52 18.56
C ASP A 67 29.70 13.16 19.23
N TYR A 68 29.26 12.18 18.44
CA TYR A 68 29.03 10.82 18.91
C TYR A 68 30.36 10.08 19.16
N PRO A 69 30.61 9.57 20.38
CA PRO A 69 31.86 8.90 20.72
C PRO A 69 31.92 7.49 20.13
N PHE A 70 33.02 7.16 19.45
CA PHE A 70 33.25 5.82 18.92
C PHE A 70 34.09 4.98 19.89
N LEU A 71 33.52 3.88 20.39
CA LEU A 71 34.19 2.99 21.35
C LEU A 71 35.50 2.46 20.77
N LEU A 72 35.52 2.15 19.47
CA LEU A 72 36.72 1.72 18.75
C LEU A 72 37.88 2.73 18.90
N SER A 73 37.62 4.03 18.82
CA SER A 73 38.64 5.07 18.93
C SER A 73 39.25 5.15 20.33
N PHE A 74 38.46 4.90 21.39
CA PHE A 74 38.94 4.90 22.77
C PHE A 74 39.64 3.61 23.18
N LEU A 75 39.27 2.47 22.58
CA LEU A 75 39.93 1.19 22.81
C LEU A 75 41.26 1.10 22.05
N GLY A 76 41.30 1.57 20.81
CA GLY A 76 42.42 1.36 19.88
C GLY A 76 42.49 -0.08 19.36
N GLU A 77 43.25 -0.30 18.28
CA GLU A 77 43.25 -1.56 17.54
C GLU A 77 43.65 -2.77 18.38
N ALA A 78 44.71 -2.65 19.18
CA ALA A 78 45.24 -3.76 19.98
C ALA A 78 44.25 -4.26 21.03
N LYS A 79 43.59 -3.35 21.76
CA LYS A 79 42.62 -3.71 22.81
C LYS A 79 41.30 -4.17 22.21
N SER A 80 40.86 -3.58 21.10
CA SER A 80 39.66 -4.07 20.40
C SER A 80 39.84 -5.49 19.86
N MET A 81 41.04 -5.85 19.35
CA MET A 81 41.35 -7.23 18.95
C MET A 81 41.43 -8.19 20.14
N ALA A 82 42.00 -7.76 21.27
CA ALA A 82 42.03 -8.57 22.49
C ALA A 82 40.61 -8.82 23.02
N PHE A 83 39.76 -7.77 23.01
CA PHE A 83 38.36 -7.87 23.41
C PHE A 83 37.59 -8.84 22.52
N LEU A 84 37.73 -8.74 21.19
CA LEU A 84 37.09 -9.65 20.24
C LEU A 84 37.49 -11.11 20.49
N LYS A 85 38.80 -11.39 20.68
CA LYS A 85 39.28 -12.76 20.94
C LYS A 85 38.68 -13.35 22.22
N GLU A 86 38.60 -12.56 23.28
CA GLU A 86 38.01 -13.01 24.54
C GLU A 86 36.50 -13.25 24.41
N VAL A 87 35.78 -12.34 23.74
CA VAL A 87 34.35 -12.50 23.45
C VAL A 87 34.09 -13.77 22.61
N LEU A 88 34.92 -14.05 21.61
CA LEU A 88 34.82 -15.27 20.80
C LEU A 88 35.05 -16.54 21.63
N SER A 89 36.01 -16.50 22.56
CA SER A 89 36.28 -17.58 23.52
C SER A 89 35.07 -17.81 24.43
N ASP A 90 34.49 -16.74 24.98
CA ASP A 90 33.30 -16.82 25.84
C ASP A 90 32.08 -17.35 25.09
N LEU A 91 31.86 -16.93 23.84
CA LEU A 91 30.77 -17.40 22.99
C LEU A 91 30.92 -18.87 22.55
N SER A 92 32.15 -19.37 22.49
CA SER A 92 32.49 -20.73 22.04
C SER A 92 32.82 -21.70 23.18
N SER A 93 32.72 -21.23 24.44
CA SER A 93 33.15 -21.97 25.63
C SER A 93 32.37 -23.28 25.80
N PRO A 94 33.03 -24.39 26.16
CA PRO A 94 32.37 -25.66 26.48
C PRO A 94 31.61 -25.62 27.82
N VAL A 95 32.02 -24.75 28.76
CA VAL A 95 31.29 -24.49 30.00
C VAL A 95 30.46 -23.23 29.80
N GLN A 96 29.14 -23.38 29.70
CA GLN A 96 28.25 -22.30 29.28
C GLN A 96 27.71 -21.52 30.48
N ASP A 97 28.14 -20.27 30.60
CA ASP A 97 27.46 -19.27 31.43
C ASP A 97 26.34 -18.63 30.60
N TRP A 98 25.11 -19.08 30.84
CA TRP A 98 23.92 -18.63 30.15
C TRP A 98 23.64 -17.13 30.30
N ASN A 99 23.99 -16.55 31.45
CA ASN A 99 23.79 -15.12 31.71
C ASN A 99 24.78 -14.27 30.94
N LEU A 100 26.03 -14.72 30.86
CA LEU A 100 27.06 -14.07 30.04
C LEU A 100 26.70 -14.15 28.55
N LEU A 101 26.31 -15.32 28.05
CA LEU A 101 25.88 -15.49 26.65
C LEU A 101 24.70 -14.58 26.30
N ARG A 102 23.68 -14.51 27.16
CA ARG A 102 22.54 -13.59 26.98
C ARG A 102 23.01 -12.13 26.90
N SER A 103 23.89 -11.71 27.80
CA SER A 103 24.40 -10.33 27.85
C SER A 103 25.24 -10.00 26.63
N LEU A 104 26.03 -10.95 26.12
CA LEU A 104 26.83 -10.79 24.90
C LEU A 104 25.95 -10.65 23.66
N TYR A 105 24.88 -11.44 23.54
CA TYR A 105 23.90 -11.31 22.45
C TYR A 105 23.16 -9.96 22.49
N ILE A 106 22.76 -9.51 23.68
CA ILE A 106 22.23 -8.16 23.89
C ILE A 106 23.22 -7.12 23.40
N PHE A 107 24.46 -7.15 23.90
CA PHE A 107 25.49 -6.18 23.56
C PHE A 107 25.77 -6.12 22.07
N PHE A 108 25.87 -7.27 21.40
CA PHE A 108 26.12 -7.29 19.98
C PHE A 108 24.93 -6.76 19.17
N THR A 109 23.70 -7.06 19.58
CA THR A 109 22.49 -6.45 18.99
C THR A 109 22.54 -4.92 19.13
N THR A 110 22.83 -4.41 20.32
CA THR A 110 22.96 -2.97 20.59
C THR A 110 24.05 -2.32 19.75
N LEU A 111 25.17 -3.00 19.59
CA LEU A 111 26.30 -2.51 18.80
C LEU A 111 25.90 -2.30 17.34
N LEU A 112 25.14 -3.24 16.76
CA LEU A 112 24.63 -3.18 15.39
C LEU A 112 23.56 -2.11 15.18
N GLU A 113 22.71 -1.84 16.18
CA GLU A 113 21.70 -0.78 16.11
C GLU A 113 22.28 0.63 16.31
N SER A 114 23.41 0.72 17.02
CA SER A 114 24.07 1.98 17.36
C SER A 114 24.90 2.54 16.19
N LYS A 115 25.37 3.78 16.31
CA LYS A 115 26.27 4.40 15.32
C LYS A 115 27.73 3.88 15.42
N GLN A 116 27.98 2.67 15.91
CA GLN A 116 29.35 2.12 16.14
C GLN A 116 29.88 1.28 14.96
N ASP A 117 29.68 1.73 13.72
CA ASP A 117 29.94 0.94 12.50
C ASP A 117 31.33 0.29 12.46
N GLY A 118 32.38 1.02 12.87
CA GLY A 118 33.75 0.49 12.87
C GLY A 118 33.96 -0.71 13.79
N LEU A 119 33.39 -0.68 15.01
CA LEU A 119 33.49 -1.79 15.95
C LEU A 119 32.58 -2.95 15.53
N SER A 120 31.39 -2.64 15.02
CA SER A 120 30.46 -3.61 14.43
C SER A 120 31.12 -4.41 13.29
N ILE A 121 31.79 -3.73 12.36
CA ILE A 121 32.50 -4.37 11.23
C ILE A 121 33.62 -5.27 11.74
N LEU A 122 34.40 -4.81 12.73
CA LEU A 122 35.46 -5.63 13.34
C LEU A 122 34.90 -6.94 13.91
N PHE A 123 33.78 -6.85 14.63
CA PHE A 123 33.15 -7.99 15.28
C PHE A 123 32.51 -8.95 14.26
N LEU A 124 31.88 -8.41 13.21
CA LEU A 124 31.27 -9.16 12.13
C LEU A 124 32.30 -9.89 11.26
N THR A 125 33.41 -9.24 10.91
CA THR A 125 34.34 -9.72 9.88
C THR A 125 35.66 -10.26 10.43
N GLY A 126 36.01 -9.92 11.68
CA GLY A 126 37.33 -10.16 12.27
C GLY A 126 38.40 -9.13 11.83
N GLN A 127 38.05 -8.13 11.03
CA GLN A 127 38.98 -7.16 10.43
C GLN A 127 38.50 -5.71 10.56
N PHE A 128 39.43 -4.75 10.61
CA PHE A 128 39.10 -3.33 10.61
C PHE A 128 38.61 -2.84 9.23
N ALA A 129 37.68 -1.89 9.23
CA ALA A 129 37.04 -1.35 8.03
C ALA A 129 37.98 -0.62 7.04
N SER A 130 39.25 -0.37 7.37
CA SER A 130 40.20 0.32 6.48
C SER A 130 40.62 -0.50 5.25
N ASN A 131 40.29 -1.80 5.20
CA ASN A 131 40.60 -2.67 4.06
C ASN A 131 39.50 -2.54 2.98
N LYS A 132 39.79 -1.85 1.87
CA LYS A 132 38.88 -1.44 0.77
C LYS A 132 38.09 -2.53 0.02
N LYS A 133 37.95 -3.76 0.55
CA LYS A 133 37.15 -4.84 -0.04
C LYS A 133 36.19 -5.48 0.99
N ILE A 134 35.37 -4.65 1.62
CA ILE A 134 34.45 -5.07 2.72
C ILE A 134 33.27 -5.91 2.21
N ASN A 135 33.02 -5.91 0.88
CA ASN A 135 31.86 -6.57 0.28
C ASN A 135 32.14 -7.97 -0.30
N ASP A 136 33.38 -8.46 -0.32
CA ASP A 136 33.68 -9.82 -0.81
C ASP A 136 33.55 -10.84 0.35
N GLU A 137 32.82 -11.96 0.17
CA GLU A 137 32.75 -13.09 1.13
C GLU A 137 34.15 -13.64 1.49
N SER A 138 35.15 -13.41 0.63
CA SER A 138 36.56 -13.79 0.84
C SER A 138 37.31 -12.93 1.86
N SER A 139 36.73 -11.79 2.28
CA SER A 139 37.32 -10.87 3.27
C SER A 139 37.02 -11.26 4.72
N ILE A 140 36.09 -12.19 4.96
CA ILE A 140 35.69 -12.63 6.29
C ILE A 140 36.68 -13.66 6.82
N ASP A 141 37.33 -13.35 7.94
CA ASP A 141 38.13 -14.35 8.64
C ASP A 141 37.21 -15.28 9.42
N LYS A 142 36.92 -16.44 8.82
CA LYS A 142 36.03 -17.47 9.39
C LYS A 142 36.43 -17.93 10.79
N LYS A 143 37.70 -17.78 11.20
CA LYS A 143 38.21 -18.17 12.51
C LYS A 143 38.04 -17.09 13.59
N SER A 144 37.83 -15.82 13.20
CA SER A 144 37.76 -14.68 14.12
C SER A 144 36.52 -13.81 13.96
N SER A 145 35.47 -14.35 13.33
CA SER A 145 34.19 -13.67 13.09
C SER A 145 33.13 -14.14 14.09
N ILE A 146 32.37 -13.20 14.67
CA ILE A 146 31.21 -13.54 15.51
C ILE A 146 30.10 -14.20 14.68
N LEU A 147 30.00 -13.92 13.38
CA LEU A 147 28.97 -14.50 12.50
C LEU A 147 29.06 -16.03 12.44
N THR A 148 30.27 -16.57 12.32
CA THR A 148 30.48 -18.02 12.27
C THR A 148 30.17 -18.67 13.62
N VAL A 149 30.40 -17.96 14.73
CA VAL A 149 30.05 -18.44 16.07
C VAL A 149 28.53 -18.40 16.29
N LEU A 150 27.83 -17.33 15.88
CA LEU A 150 26.37 -17.26 15.94
C LEU A 150 25.72 -18.40 15.13
N GLN A 151 26.25 -18.66 13.93
CA GLN A 151 25.81 -19.78 13.10
C GLN A 151 26.03 -21.13 13.80
N LYS A 152 27.21 -21.36 14.38
CA LYS A 152 27.48 -22.59 15.13
C LYS A 152 26.56 -22.75 16.35
N ASN A 153 26.36 -21.68 17.11
CA ASN A 153 25.51 -21.70 18.31
C ASN A 153 24.03 -21.91 17.94
N SER A 154 23.60 -21.47 16.75
CA SER A 154 22.24 -21.72 16.26
C SER A 154 21.95 -23.21 15.96
N LEU A 155 22.99 -24.03 15.77
CA LEU A 155 22.81 -25.48 15.64
C LEU A 155 22.65 -26.17 17.01
N LEU A 156 22.87 -25.45 18.11
CA LEU A 156 22.76 -25.93 19.50
C LEU A 156 21.47 -25.42 20.18
N LEU A 157 20.47 -25.01 19.41
CA LEU A 157 19.21 -24.49 19.95
C LEU A 157 18.38 -25.51 20.74
N ASP A 158 18.70 -26.81 20.67
CA ASP A 158 18.01 -27.86 21.44
C ASP A 158 18.62 -28.08 22.82
N SER A 159 19.89 -27.71 23.02
CA SER A 159 20.61 -27.84 24.29
C SER A 159 20.73 -26.55 25.07
N THR A 160 20.23 -25.44 24.52
CA THR A 160 20.30 -24.10 25.12
C THR A 160 18.97 -23.70 25.78
N PRO A 161 18.98 -22.97 26.91
CA PRO A 161 17.78 -22.41 27.51
C PRO A 161 17.07 -21.44 26.56
N GLU A 162 15.73 -21.51 26.52
CA GLU A 162 14.89 -20.74 25.59
C GLU A 162 15.17 -19.23 25.61
N GLU A 163 15.47 -18.65 26.76
CA GLU A 163 15.78 -17.21 26.90
C GLU A 163 17.06 -16.81 26.15
N VAL A 164 18.08 -17.68 26.19
CA VAL A 164 19.34 -17.47 25.49
C VAL A 164 19.13 -17.71 23.99
N SER A 165 18.39 -18.76 23.64
CA SER A 165 18.01 -19.08 22.25
C SER A 165 17.25 -17.93 21.59
N CYS A 166 16.29 -17.33 22.29
CA CYS A 166 15.53 -16.18 21.80
C CYS A 166 16.46 -15.00 21.51
N LYS A 167 17.39 -14.67 22.42
CA LYS A 167 18.30 -13.53 22.22
C LYS A 167 19.30 -13.78 21.10
N LEU A 168 19.76 -15.02 20.94
CA LEU A 168 20.57 -15.44 19.80
C LEU A 168 19.83 -15.23 18.47
N LEU A 169 18.57 -15.66 18.38
CA LEU A 169 17.78 -15.49 17.15
C LEU A 169 17.43 -14.02 16.88
N GLU A 170 17.13 -13.22 17.91
CA GLU A 170 16.99 -11.76 17.80
C GLU A 170 18.25 -11.16 17.19
N THR A 171 19.41 -11.52 17.73
CA THR A 171 20.71 -11.06 17.24
C THR A 171 20.92 -11.41 15.76
N ILE A 172 20.62 -12.65 15.36
CA ILE A 172 20.71 -13.09 13.96
C ILE A 172 19.75 -12.31 13.06
N THR A 173 18.52 -12.05 13.54
CA THR A 173 17.52 -11.25 12.82
C THR A 173 18.06 -9.84 12.53
N TYR A 174 18.65 -9.20 13.54
CA TYR A 174 19.26 -7.87 13.38
C TYR A 174 20.41 -7.88 12.38
N VAL A 175 21.31 -8.87 12.46
CA VAL A 175 22.40 -9.05 11.49
C VAL A 175 21.86 -9.18 10.06
N LEU A 176 20.81 -9.97 9.86
CA LEU A 176 20.18 -10.16 8.54
C LEU A 176 19.58 -8.87 7.98
N ASN A 177 19.06 -7.99 8.86
CA ASN A 177 18.43 -6.73 8.46
C ASN A 177 19.43 -5.60 8.18
N THR A 178 20.53 -5.54 8.93
CA THR A 178 21.51 -4.43 8.85
C THR A 178 22.70 -4.72 7.94
N TRP A 179 23.09 -5.98 7.73
CA TRP A 179 24.31 -6.32 7.01
C TRP A 179 24.05 -6.99 5.66
N THR A 180 24.62 -6.43 4.59
CA THR A 180 24.44 -6.90 3.20
C THR A 180 25.05 -8.28 2.91
N ASN A 181 26.11 -8.66 3.65
CA ASN A 181 26.78 -9.97 3.55
C ASN A 181 26.21 -11.05 4.51
N SER A 182 25.02 -10.82 5.06
CA SER A 182 24.30 -11.79 5.91
C SER A 182 23.87 -13.08 5.18
N LYS A 183 24.14 -13.19 3.88
CA LYS A 183 23.91 -14.38 3.04
C LYS A 183 24.57 -15.68 3.55
N ILE A 184 25.55 -15.59 4.47
CA ILE A 184 26.19 -16.74 5.10
C ILE A 184 25.16 -17.63 5.83
N PHE A 185 24.22 -17.04 6.56
CA PHE A 185 23.16 -17.79 7.23
C PHE A 185 22.15 -18.36 6.23
N ILE A 186 21.82 -17.58 5.20
CA ILE A 186 20.81 -17.92 4.19
C ILE A 186 21.23 -19.14 3.38
N LYS A 187 22.53 -19.30 3.09
CA LYS A 187 23.08 -20.39 2.27
C LYS A 187 23.33 -21.70 3.03
N ASP A 188 23.19 -21.74 4.36
CA ASP A 188 23.46 -22.96 5.13
C ASP A 188 22.20 -23.82 5.31
N PRO A 189 22.09 -24.97 4.61
CA PRO A 189 20.92 -25.83 4.71
C PRO A 189 20.76 -26.44 6.10
N LYS A 190 21.83 -26.61 6.89
CA LYS A 190 21.71 -27.18 8.24
C LYS A 190 21.00 -26.23 9.20
N PHE A 191 21.32 -24.94 9.10
CA PHE A 191 20.66 -23.89 9.85
C PHE A 191 19.17 -23.81 9.49
N VAL A 192 18.85 -23.73 8.19
CA VAL A 192 17.47 -23.66 7.71
C VAL A 192 16.66 -24.89 8.14
N ASN A 193 17.20 -26.10 7.97
CA ASN A 193 16.52 -27.34 8.34
C ASN A 193 16.30 -27.47 9.86
N SER A 194 17.25 -27.01 10.69
CA SER A 194 17.08 -27.00 12.16
C SER A 194 15.93 -26.09 12.59
N LEU A 195 15.84 -24.88 12.02
CA LEU A 195 14.74 -23.97 12.30
C LEU A 195 13.40 -24.48 11.76
N LEU A 196 13.39 -25.10 10.57
CA LEU A 196 12.18 -25.71 9.98
C LEU A 196 11.65 -26.85 10.85
N ALA A 197 12.52 -27.66 11.45
CA ALA A 197 12.10 -28.73 12.36
C ALA A 197 11.33 -28.18 13.56
N LYS A 198 11.88 -27.15 14.23
CA LYS A 198 11.20 -26.48 15.35
C LYS A 198 9.86 -25.86 14.96
N LEU A 199 9.79 -25.30 13.75
CA LEU A 199 8.57 -24.69 13.24
C LEU A 199 7.51 -25.74 12.84
N LYS A 200 7.90 -26.90 12.30
CA LYS A 200 6.98 -28.02 12.02
C LYS A 200 6.39 -28.61 13.30
N ASP A 201 7.17 -28.65 14.38
CA ASP A 201 6.70 -29.12 15.68
C ASP A 201 5.71 -28.13 16.36
N SER A 202 5.56 -26.91 15.85
CA SER A 202 4.64 -25.89 16.40
C SER A 202 3.20 -26.37 16.53
N LYS A 203 2.72 -27.23 15.62
CA LYS A 203 1.36 -27.80 15.66
C LYS A 203 1.06 -28.56 16.96
N LYS A 204 2.08 -29.20 17.55
CA LYS A 204 1.95 -29.88 18.86
C LYS A 204 2.12 -28.92 20.03
N LEU A 205 2.87 -27.83 19.83
CA LEU A 205 3.29 -26.90 20.87
C LEU A 205 2.18 -25.95 21.32
N PHE A 206 1.22 -25.62 20.43
CA PHE A 206 0.15 -24.64 20.67
C PHE A 206 -1.26 -25.26 20.71
N GLN A 207 -1.40 -26.43 21.34
CA GLN A 207 -2.73 -27.00 21.57
C GLN A 207 -3.53 -26.11 22.54
N LYS A 208 -4.73 -25.72 22.13
CA LYS A 208 -5.63 -24.87 22.92
C LYS A 208 -6.06 -25.62 24.18
N LYS A 209 -5.58 -25.16 25.34
CA LYS A 209 -6.03 -25.64 26.66
C LYS A 209 -6.93 -24.58 27.27
N GLU A 210 -8.09 -25.00 27.77
CA GLU A 210 -8.94 -24.14 28.60
C GLU A 210 -8.30 -23.99 29.98
N ASN A 211 -8.18 -22.75 30.46
CA ASN A 211 -7.61 -22.37 31.76
C ASN A 211 -6.12 -22.70 31.94
N LEU A 212 -5.27 -21.87 31.34
CA LEU A 212 -3.82 -21.95 31.50
C LEU A 212 -3.40 -21.56 32.93
N THR A 213 -2.54 -22.36 33.54
CA THR A 213 -1.84 -21.95 34.76
C THR A 213 -0.83 -20.85 34.48
N ARG A 214 -0.37 -20.15 35.53
CA ARG A 214 0.64 -19.08 35.40
C ARG A 214 1.93 -19.60 34.73
N ASP A 215 2.40 -20.77 35.13
CA ASP A 215 3.62 -21.38 34.59
C ASP A 215 3.45 -21.82 33.13
N GLU A 216 2.28 -22.34 32.77
CA GLU A 216 1.96 -22.68 31.38
C GLU A 216 1.89 -21.42 30.50
N THR A 217 1.32 -20.32 31.01
CA THR A 217 1.27 -19.03 30.30
C THR A 217 2.67 -18.50 30.03
N VAL A 218 3.56 -18.55 31.03
CA VAL A 218 4.97 -18.16 30.88
C VAL A 218 5.69 -19.04 29.86
N SER A 219 5.45 -20.35 29.87
CA SER A 219 6.02 -21.25 28.86
C SER A 219 5.51 -20.92 27.44
N LEU A 220 4.21 -20.64 27.27
CA LEU A 220 3.65 -20.26 25.97
C LEU A 220 4.22 -18.94 25.47
N ILE A 221 4.37 -17.93 26.33
CA ILE A 221 5.03 -16.65 25.99
C ILE A 221 6.39 -16.90 25.36
N LYS A 222 7.22 -17.75 26.01
CA LYS A 222 8.57 -18.08 25.50
C LYS A 222 8.51 -18.77 24.14
N LYS A 223 7.56 -19.70 23.95
CA LYS A 223 7.34 -20.37 22.66
C LYS A 223 6.91 -19.41 21.55
N TYR A 224 5.95 -18.51 21.81
CA TYR A 224 5.55 -17.49 20.84
C TYR A 224 6.73 -16.59 20.47
N LYS A 225 7.51 -16.14 21.45
CA LYS A 225 8.72 -15.34 21.22
C LYS A 225 9.72 -16.06 20.31
N LEU A 226 9.98 -17.34 20.57
CA LEU A 226 10.88 -18.16 19.76
C LEU A 226 10.37 -18.28 18.31
N ILE A 227 9.10 -18.68 18.13
CA ILE A 227 8.50 -18.88 16.80
C ILE A 227 8.44 -17.59 16.01
N SER A 228 8.04 -16.48 16.63
CA SER A 228 8.04 -15.15 15.98
C SER A 228 9.39 -14.81 15.36
N ARG A 229 10.50 -15.08 16.07
CA ARG A 229 11.85 -14.83 15.55
C ARG A 229 12.28 -15.79 14.45
N ILE A 230 11.92 -17.07 14.55
CA ILE A 230 12.19 -18.04 13.47
C ILE A 230 11.49 -17.62 12.17
N VAL A 231 10.21 -17.25 12.28
CA VAL A 231 9.38 -16.84 11.14
C VAL A 231 9.92 -15.54 10.51
N GLU A 232 10.33 -14.58 11.33
CA GLU A 232 10.96 -13.34 10.86
C GLU A 232 12.30 -13.59 10.14
N ILE A 233 13.14 -14.48 10.67
CA ILE A 233 14.37 -14.92 9.98
C ILE A 233 14.02 -15.51 8.61
N PHE A 234 12.99 -16.34 8.49
CA PHE A 234 12.58 -16.88 7.20
C PHE A 234 12.08 -15.80 6.24
N ALA A 235 11.35 -14.79 6.73
CA ALA A 235 10.90 -13.67 5.91
C ALA A 235 12.10 -12.90 5.34
N LEU A 236 13.11 -12.63 6.17
CA LEU A 236 14.36 -11.98 5.76
C LEU A 236 15.19 -12.85 4.82
N CYS A 237 15.27 -14.16 5.05
CA CYS A 237 15.94 -15.09 4.16
C CYS A 237 15.31 -15.06 2.76
N ILE A 238 13.98 -15.13 2.67
CA ILE A 238 13.25 -15.04 1.39
C ILE A 238 13.42 -13.66 0.77
N TYR A 239 13.39 -12.58 1.55
CA TYR A 239 13.52 -11.21 1.04
C TYR A 239 14.92 -10.94 0.46
N ASN A 240 15.99 -11.36 1.14
CA ASN A 240 17.37 -11.05 0.79
C ASN A 240 18.03 -12.04 -0.20
N SER A 241 17.52 -13.26 -0.36
CA SER A 241 18.14 -14.25 -1.25
C SER A 241 17.84 -13.94 -2.73
N THR A 242 18.76 -14.16 -3.66
CA THR A 242 18.47 -14.12 -5.11
C THR A 242 18.11 -15.51 -5.62
N ASP A 243 18.82 -16.52 -5.12
CA ASP A 243 18.49 -17.92 -5.27
C ASP A 243 17.48 -18.28 -4.18
N SER A 244 16.29 -18.71 -4.60
CA SER A 244 15.24 -19.16 -3.68
C SER A 244 15.74 -20.32 -2.83
N ASN A 245 15.73 -20.19 -1.50
CA ASN A 245 15.86 -21.32 -0.60
C ASN A 245 14.67 -22.25 -0.82
N SER A 246 14.83 -23.23 -1.70
CA SER A 246 13.78 -24.12 -2.18
C SER A 246 13.09 -24.86 -1.04
N GLU A 247 13.81 -25.19 0.03
CA GLU A 247 13.27 -25.84 1.23
C GLU A 247 12.20 -24.98 1.93
N ILE A 248 12.44 -23.67 2.09
CA ILE A 248 11.50 -22.75 2.74
C ILE A 248 10.29 -22.52 1.83
N LEU A 249 10.51 -22.31 0.53
CA LEU A 249 9.41 -22.14 -0.43
C LEU A 249 8.54 -23.40 -0.53
N ASN A 250 9.17 -24.58 -0.57
CA ASN A 250 8.45 -25.85 -0.61
C ASN A 250 7.64 -26.06 0.66
N PHE A 251 8.18 -25.71 1.83
CA PHE A 251 7.45 -25.74 3.09
C PHE A 251 6.23 -24.81 3.09
N LEU A 252 6.37 -23.59 2.55
CA LEU A 252 5.28 -22.61 2.50
C LEU A 252 4.21 -22.94 1.45
N ASN A 253 4.48 -23.82 0.48
CA ASN A 253 3.48 -24.23 -0.52
C ASN A 253 2.85 -25.60 -0.25
N GLN A 254 3.04 -26.18 0.95
CA GLN A 254 2.44 -27.45 1.34
C GLN A 254 0.92 -27.33 1.53
N GLU A 255 0.19 -28.43 1.33
CA GLU A 255 -1.28 -28.50 1.50
C GLU A 255 -1.71 -28.22 2.95
N ASP A 256 -0.93 -28.67 3.92
CA ASP A 256 -1.23 -28.53 5.36
C ASP A 256 -0.92 -27.13 5.92
N LEU A 257 -0.53 -26.16 5.09
CA LEU A 257 -0.14 -24.82 5.56
C LEU A 257 -1.27 -24.13 6.32
N PHE A 258 -2.52 -24.25 5.85
CA PHE A 258 -3.67 -23.66 6.52
C PHE A 258 -3.73 -24.12 7.98
N GLU A 259 -3.68 -25.43 8.22
CA GLU A 259 -3.74 -26.01 9.57
C GLU A 259 -2.57 -25.55 10.46
N LEU A 260 -1.39 -25.34 9.86
CA LEU A 260 -0.21 -24.88 10.58
C LEU A 260 -0.28 -23.40 10.97
N VAL A 261 -0.92 -22.56 10.16
CA VAL A 261 -0.77 -21.10 10.27
C VAL A 261 -2.00 -20.40 10.85
N HIS A 262 -3.22 -20.85 10.55
CA HIS A 262 -4.45 -20.11 10.84
C HIS A 262 -4.58 -19.66 12.30
N HIS A 263 -4.23 -20.53 13.25
CA HIS A 263 -4.36 -20.27 14.69
C HIS A 263 -3.48 -19.11 15.19
N PHE A 264 -2.35 -18.80 14.54
CA PHE A 264 -1.51 -17.67 14.92
C PHE A 264 -2.18 -16.32 14.63
N PHE A 265 -3.13 -16.29 13.69
CA PHE A 265 -3.86 -15.08 13.35
C PHE A 265 -5.10 -14.89 14.22
N GLN A 266 -5.53 -15.89 14.99
CA GLN A 266 -6.63 -15.78 15.94
C GLN A 266 -6.09 -15.35 17.31
N ILE A 267 -6.37 -14.11 17.71
CA ILE A 267 -5.86 -13.54 18.98
C ILE A 267 -6.94 -13.70 20.04
N ASP A 268 -6.91 -14.81 20.75
CA ASP A 268 -7.90 -15.15 21.78
C ASP A 268 -7.43 -14.83 23.21
N GLY A 269 -6.14 -14.49 23.39
CA GLY A 269 -5.55 -14.36 24.71
C GLY A 269 -6.06 -13.21 25.57
N PHE A 270 -6.72 -12.20 24.99
CA PHE A 270 -7.00 -10.96 25.70
C PHE A 270 -8.29 -11.03 26.52
N ASN A 271 -8.15 -10.98 27.85
CA ASN A 271 -9.29 -10.98 28.76
C ASN A 271 -9.79 -9.55 29.04
N LYS A 272 -10.64 -9.02 28.14
CA LYS A 272 -11.17 -7.64 28.22
C LYS A 272 -11.88 -7.36 29.55
N THR A 273 -12.78 -8.23 29.97
CA THR A 273 -13.57 -8.06 31.20
C THR A 273 -12.67 -8.01 32.42
N PHE A 274 -11.67 -8.88 32.50
CA PHE A 274 -10.70 -8.87 33.60
C PHE A 274 -9.93 -7.55 33.70
N HIS A 275 -9.42 -7.01 32.59
CA HIS A 275 -8.70 -5.73 32.60
C HIS A 275 -9.61 -4.55 32.96
N ASP A 276 -10.84 -4.53 32.46
CA ASP A 276 -11.79 -3.46 32.73
C ASP A 276 -12.24 -3.50 34.22
N GLU A 277 -12.51 -4.69 34.77
CA GLU A 277 -12.81 -4.90 36.19
C GLU A 277 -11.64 -4.54 37.11
N LEU A 278 -10.41 -4.95 36.77
CA LEU A 278 -9.22 -4.64 37.56
C LEU A 278 -8.99 -3.12 37.63
N ASN A 279 -9.16 -2.41 36.52
CA ASN A 279 -9.04 -0.95 36.49
C ASN A 279 -10.09 -0.27 37.39
N LEU A 280 -11.33 -0.77 37.39
CA LEU A 280 -12.38 -0.25 38.27
C LEU A 280 -12.06 -0.49 39.75
N LYS A 281 -11.74 -1.74 40.12
CA LYS A 281 -11.37 -2.10 41.50
C LYS A 281 -10.16 -1.33 42.01
N PHE A 282 -9.16 -1.12 41.14
CA PHE A 282 -7.97 -0.34 41.46
C PHE A 282 -8.32 1.13 41.74
N LYS A 283 -9.15 1.75 40.90
CA LYS A 283 -9.57 3.15 41.05
C LYS A 283 -10.49 3.37 42.25
N GLU A 284 -11.31 2.39 42.61
CA GLU A 284 -12.10 2.42 43.85
C GLU A 284 -11.22 2.42 45.10
N LYS A 285 -10.13 1.64 45.07
CA LYS A 285 -9.22 1.53 46.21
C LYS A 285 -8.26 2.72 46.31
N TRP A 286 -7.76 3.22 45.18
CA TRP A 286 -6.83 4.35 45.10
C TRP A 286 -7.32 5.41 44.11
N PRO A 287 -8.28 6.28 44.49
CA PRO A 287 -8.91 7.24 43.55
C PRO A 287 -7.98 8.28 42.95
N SER A 288 -6.85 8.57 43.61
CA SER A 288 -5.83 9.52 43.15
C SER A 288 -4.77 8.89 42.25
N LEU A 289 -4.84 7.57 42.01
CA LEU A 289 -3.88 6.83 41.19
C LEU A 289 -4.62 6.15 40.03
N GLU A 290 -3.97 6.10 38.87
CA GLU A 290 -4.46 5.34 37.73
C GLU A 290 -3.50 4.19 37.46
N LEU A 291 -4.03 2.97 37.27
CA LEU A 291 -3.22 1.78 37.04
C LEU A 291 -2.36 1.93 35.77
N GLN A 292 -2.86 2.66 34.77
CA GLN A 292 -2.13 2.96 33.54
C GLN A 292 -0.85 3.76 33.77
N SER A 293 -0.76 4.57 34.84
CA SER A 293 0.44 5.34 35.18
C SER A 293 1.61 4.46 35.63
N PHE A 294 1.35 3.18 35.91
CA PHE A 294 2.35 2.19 36.32
C PHE A 294 2.71 1.20 35.21
N GLN A 295 2.36 1.49 33.95
CA GLN A 295 2.85 0.68 32.83
C GLN A 295 4.37 0.76 32.76
N LYS A 296 5.03 -0.36 32.46
CA LYS A 296 6.49 -0.38 32.30
C LYS A 296 6.90 0.52 31.15
N ILE A 297 7.87 1.40 31.41
CA ILE A 297 8.46 2.26 30.39
C ILE A 297 9.81 1.65 30.00
N PRO A 298 10.07 1.38 28.71
CA PRO A 298 11.36 0.88 28.28
C PRO A 298 12.43 1.96 28.50
N LEU A 299 13.35 1.71 29.43
CA LEU A 299 14.53 2.56 29.68
C LEU A 299 15.65 2.35 28.64
N SER A 300 15.45 1.39 27.73
CA SER A 300 16.34 1.00 26.63
C SER A 300 15.50 0.41 25.50
N ARG A 301 15.88 0.72 24.26
CA ARG A 301 15.30 0.20 23.01
C ARG A 301 15.39 -1.32 22.94
N ILE A 302 16.46 -1.88 23.48
CA ILE A 302 16.74 -3.33 23.46
C ILE A 302 15.66 -4.12 24.20
N ASN A 303 15.01 -3.49 25.19
CA ASN A 303 13.98 -4.10 26.02
C ASN A 303 12.56 -3.64 25.65
N GLU A 304 12.36 -2.88 24.57
CA GLU A 304 11.03 -2.40 24.15
C GLU A 304 10.03 -3.55 24.02
N ASN A 305 10.47 -4.69 23.48
CA ASN A 305 9.64 -5.89 23.27
C ASN A 305 9.43 -6.76 24.53
N GLU A 306 10.04 -6.42 25.68
CA GLU A 306 9.94 -7.19 26.94
C GLU A 306 9.14 -6.45 28.02
N ASN A 307 8.69 -5.22 27.74
CA ASN A 307 8.11 -4.31 28.73
C ASN A 307 6.58 -4.21 28.67
N PHE A 308 5.90 -5.24 28.18
CA PHE A 308 4.45 -5.28 28.26
C PHE A 308 3.99 -5.60 29.70
N GLY A 309 3.01 -4.84 30.20
CA GLY A 309 2.46 -4.98 31.56
C GLY A 309 2.85 -3.85 32.52
N TYR A 310 2.64 -4.09 33.82
CA TYR A 310 2.81 -3.11 34.89
C TYR A 310 4.15 -3.27 35.64
N ASP A 311 4.69 -2.16 36.14
CA ASP A 311 5.89 -2.12 36.96
C ASP A 311 5.53 -2.42 38.43
N ILE A 312 5.53 -3.73 38.75
CA ILE A 312 5.26 -4.22 40.11
C ILE A 312 6.28 -3.69 41.13
N PRO A 313 7.60 -3.66 40.84
CA PRO A 313 8.58 -3.03 41.74
C PRO A 313 8.26 -1.57 42.07
N LEU A 314 7.83 -0.77 41.09
CA LEU A 314 7.42 0.61 41.34
C LEU A 314 6.17 0.68 42.23
N LEU A 315 5.17 -0.18 41.97
CA LEU A 315 3.98 -0.30 42.82
C LEU A 315 4.34 -0.72 44.25
N ASP A 316 5.29 -1.64 44.43
CA ASP A 316 5.80 -2.06 45.75
C ASP A 316 6.43 -0.89 46.53
N ILE A 317 7.03 0.08 45.83
CA ILE A 317 7.59 1.29 46.45
C ILE A 317 6.49 2.29 46.80
N VAL A 318 5.58 2.57 45.87
CA VAL A 318 4.54 3.59 46.02
C VAL A 318 3.47 3.17 47.04
N LEU A 319 3.08 1.90 47.04
CA LEU A 319 2.04 1.34 47.90
C LEU A 319 2.60 0.65 49.16
N LYS A 320 3.91 0.79 49.43
CA LYS A 320 4.60 0.14 50.55
C LYS A 320 3.94 0.35 51.91
N ALA A 321 3.31 1.49 52.13
CA ALA A 321 2.66 1.82 53.41
C ALA A 321 1.22 1.31 53.52
N ASP A 322 0.61 0.82 52.43
CA ASP A 322 -0.77 0.38 52.41
C ASP A 322 -0.90 -1.09 52.85
N ARG A 323 -1.78 -1.34 53.81
CA ARG A 323 -2.07 -2.70 54.30
C ARG A 323 -2.76 -3.57 53.25
N SER A 324 -3.58 -2.98 52.39
CA SER A 324 -4.27 -3.71 51.31
C SER A 324 -3.34 -4.17 50.19
N TRP A 325 -2.11 -3.63 50.11
CA TRP A 325 -1.08 -4.08 49.17
C TRP A 325 -0.19 -5.18 49.77
N ASN A 326 0.24 -5.03 51.03
CA ASN A 326 1.21 -5.94 51.64
C ASN A 326 0.60 -7.13 52.40
N GLU A 327 -0.60 -6.95 52.95
CA GLU A 327 -1.28 -7.94 53.80
C GLU A 327 -2.76 -8.07 53.40
N PRO A 328 -3.05 -8.58 52.18
CA PRO A 328 -4.43 -8.84 51.80
C PRO A 328 -5.03 -9.87 52.76
N SER A 329 -6.10 -9.50 53.47
CA SER A 329 -6.88 -10.46 54.26
C SER A 329 -7.44 -11.55 53.34
N LYS A 330 -7.70 -12.76 53.83
CA LYS A 330 -8.28 -13.87 53.03
C LYS A 330 -9.62 -13.52 52.34
N SER A 331 -10.28 -12.44 52.76
CA SER A 331 -11.52 -11.90 52.18
C SER A 331 -11.32 -10.69 51.26
N GLN A 332 -10.09 -10.18 51.11
CA GLN A 332 -9.75 -9.04 50.26
C GLN A 332 -9.04 -9.46 48.99
N THR A 333 -9.32 -8.74 47.92
CA THR A 333 -8.70 -8.90 46.60
C THR A 333 -7.18 -8.75 46.69
N ASN A 334 -6.43 -9.73 46.18
CA ASN A 334 -4.98 -9.65 46.12
C ASN A 334 -4.55 -8.86 44.88
N PHE A 335 -4.55 -7.53 45.01
CA PHE A 335 -4.18 -6.63 43.91
C PHE A 335 -2.78 -6.93 43.34
N LYS A 336 -1.83 -7.37 44.16
CA LYS A 336 -0.48 -7.70 43.67
C LYS A 336 -0.50 -8.89 42.72
N GLU A 337 -1.25 -9.93 43.05
CA GLU A 337 -1.42 -11.10 42.17
C GLU A 337 -2.24 -10.75 40.92
N GLU A 338 -3.36 -10.05 41.07
CA GLU A 338 -4.20 -9.67 39.92
C GLU A 338 -3.47 -8.76 38.93
N ILE A 339 -2.68 -7.77 39.40
CA ILE A 339 -1.87 -6.91 38.52
C ILE A 339 -0.73 -7.71 37.88
N THR A 340 -0.17 -8.69 38.57
CA THR A 340 0.84 -9.60 37.99
C THR A 340 0.22 -10.46 36.89
N ASP A 341 -0.97 -11.01 37.11
CA ASP A 341 -1.70 -11.81 36.11
C ASP A 341 -2.16 -10.96 34.93
N ALA A 342 -2.57 -9.71 35.16
CA ALA A 342 -2.84 -8.74 34.11
C ALA A 342 -1.60 -8.43 33.28
N SER A 343 -0.45 -8.26 33.92
CA SER A 343 0.83 -8.04 33.23
C SER A 343 1.23 -9.24 32.37
N LEU A 344 1.06 -10.46 32.89
CA LEU A 344 1.32 -11.69 32.14
C LEU A 344 0.36 -11.85 30.97
N ASN A 345 -0.93 -11.55 31.14
CA ASN A 345 -1.92 -11.58 30.07
C ASN A 345 -1.57 -10.57 28.96
N LEU A 346 -1.15 -9.35 29.30
CA LEU A 346 -0.70 -8.36 28.32
C LEU A 346 0.56 -8.83 27.58
N GLN A 347 1.53 -9.43 28.26
CA GLN A 347 2.72 -10.00 27.59
C GLN A 347 2.33 -11.12 26.63
N TYR A 348 1.47 -12.05 27.07
CA TYR A 348 0.96 -13.14 26.26
C TYR A 348 0.33 -12.63 24.96
N VAL A 349 -0.63 -11.71 25.06
CA VAL A 349 -1.31 -11.13 23.89
C VAL A 349 -0.31 -10.43 22.97
N ASN A 350 0.61 -9.61 23.49
CA ASN A 350 1.58 -8.92 22.63
C ASN A 350 2.48 -9.88 21.85
N TYR A 351 2.86 -11.02 22.43
CA TYR A 351 3.62 -12.04 21.70
C TYR A 351 2.76 -12.83 20.69
N GLU A 352 1.46 -13.04 20.94
CA GLU A 352 0.53 -13.53 19.90
C GLU A 352 0.49 -12.54 18.71
N ILE A 353 0.32 -11.24 18.99
CA ILE A 353 0.31 -10.18 17.96
C ILE A 353 1.63 -10.15 17.18
N SER A 354 2.77 -10.18 17.89
CA SER A 354 4.11 -10.19 17.27
C SER A 354 4.31 -11.41 16.37
N THR A 355 3.81 -12.57 16.79
CA THR A 355 3.89 -13.80 16.01
C THR A 355 3.02 -13.73 14.76
N ALA A 356 1.79 -13.23 14.87
CA ALA A 356 0.91 -12.99 13.73
C ALA A 356 1.54 -12.06 12.69
N LYS A 357 2.16 -10.96 13.14
CA LYS A 357 2.88 -10.02 12.27
C LYS A 357 4.08 -10.66 11.58
N ALA A 358 4.88 -11.45 12.30
CA ALA A 358 6.00 -12.17 11.71
C ALA A 358 5.51 -13.12 10.60
N TRP A 359 4.42 -13.86 10.87
CA TRP A 359 3.79 -14.72 9.86
C TRP A 359 3.23 -13.92 8.68
N GLY A 360 2.62 -12.76 8.91
CA GLY A 360 2.17 -11.85 7.87
C GLY A 360 3.31 -11.38 6.96
N ALA A 361 4.43 -10.98 7.55
CA ALA A 361 5.64 -10.63 6.80
C ALA A 361 6.18 -11.81 5.97
N LEU A 362 6.22 -13.02 6.54
CA LEU A 362 6.66 -14.23 5.84
C LEU A 362 5.74 -14.57 4.66
N ILE A 363 4.44 -14.57 4.87
CA ILE A 363 3.45 -14.85 3.81
C ILE A 363 3.55 -13.77 2.72
N THR A 364 3.60 -12.49 3.09
CA THR A 364 3.68 -11.39 2.12
C THR A 364 4.94 -11.50 1.26
N THR A 365 6.09 -11.76 1.88
CA THR A 365 7.37 -11.91 1.15
C THR A 365 7.35 -13.15 0.25
N PHE A 366 6.80 -14.26 0.72
CA PHE A 366 6.62 -15.47 -0.07
C PHE A 366 5.72 -15.23 -1.28
N VAL A 367 4.53 -14.68 -1.07
CA VAL A 367 3.53 -14.44 -2.12
C VAL A 367 4.03 -13.49 -3.21
N LYS A 368 4.80 -12.45 -2.82
CA LYS A 368 5.42 -11.50 -3.78
C LYS A 368 6.55 -12.12 -4.60
N ARG A 369 7.23 -13.16 -4.08
CA ARG A 369 8.40 -13.77 -4.71
C ARG A 369 8.15 -15.12 -5.37
N SER A 370 7.06 -15.80 -5.00
CA SER A 370 6.73 -17.09 -5.57
C SER A 370 6.48 -16.96 -7.07
N THR A 371 7.20 -17.76 -7.84
CA THR A 371 6.94 -17.96 -9.28
C THR A 371 6.03 -19.15 -9.55
N VAL A 372 5.76 -19.96 -8.52
CA VAL A 372 4.93 -21.16 -8.55
C VAL A 372 3.51 -20.79 -8.12
N PRO A 373 2.46 -21.36 -8.74
CA PRO A 373 1.09 -21.15 -8.29
C PRO A 373 0.91 -21.57 -6.82
N LEU A 374 0.19 -20.72 -6.08
CA LEU A 374 -0.11 -20.95 -4.67
C LEU A 374 -1.05 -22.14 -4.47
N ASN A 375 -0.88 -22.84 -3.36
CA ASN A 375 -1.79 -23.87 -2.88
C ASN A 375 -3.20 -23.31 -2.59
N ASP A 376 -4.24 -24.13 -2.77
CA ASP A 376 -5.63 -23.78 -2.41
C ASP A 376 -5.81 -23.46 -0.92
N GLY A 377 -4.97 -24.03 -0.04
CA GLY A 377 -5.00 -23.70 1.40
C GLY A 377 -4.77 -22.21 1.72
N PHE A 378 -4.17 -21.45 0.80
CA PHE A 378 -4.08 -19.99 0.93
C PHE A 378 -5.44 -19.31 0.77
N VAL A 379 -6.35 -19.87 -0.02
CA VAL A 379 -7.72 -19.35 -0.17
C VAL A 379 -8.51 -19.55 1.12
N ASP A 380 -8.29 -20.68 1.80
CA ASP A 380 -8.88 -20.94 3.11
C ASP A 380 -8.32 -20.00 4.18
N LEU A 381 -7.03 -19.63 4.10
CA LEU A 381 -6.46 -18.57 4.96
C LEU A 381 -7.15 -17.23 4.72
N VAL A 382 -7.36 -16.83 3.45
CA VAL A 382 -8.09 -15.59 3.12
C VAL A 382 -9.50 -15.62 3.72
N GLU A 383 -10.21 -16.73 3.55
CA GLU A 383 -11.56 -16.89 4.09
C GLU A 383 -11.57 -16.76 5.62
N HIS A 384 -10.61 -17.40 6.29
CA HIS A 384 -10.43 -17.33 7.74
C HIS A 384 -10.11 -15.90 8.22
N PHE A 385 -9.21 -15.18 7.54
CA PHE A 385 -8.87 -13.79 7.87
C PHE A 385 -10.08 -12.86 7.80
N LEU A 386 -10.87 -12.97 6.73
CA LEU A 386 -12.08 -12.18 6.57
C LEU A 386 -13.12 -12.54 7.64
N LYS A 387 -13.28 -13.82 7.97
CA LYS A 387 -14.17 -14.27 9.04
C LYS A 387 -13.76 -13.70 10.41
N LEU A 388 -12.47 -13.79 10.77
CA LEU A 388 -11.97 -13.22 12.03
C LEU A 388 -12.23 -11.71 12.13
N ASN A 389 -12.13 -10.99 11.02
CA ASN A 389 -12.41 -9.55 11.01
C ASN A 389 -13.91 -9.23 11.16
N ILE A 390 -14.80 -10.12 10.73
CA ILE A 390 -16.25 -9.99 10.98
C ILE A 390 -16.55 -10.32 12.45
N ASP A 391 -15.98 -11.40 12.98
CA ASP A 391 -16.32 -11.93 14.30
C ASP A 391 -15.76 -11.07 15.46
N PHE A 392 -14.54 -10.55 15.32
CA PHE A 392 -13.83 -9.86 16.42
C PHE A 392 -13.75 -8.33 16.29
N GLY A 393 -13.98 -7.76 15.10
CA GLY A 393 -13.91 -6.30 14.89
C GLY A 393 -12.54 -5.68 15.21
N SER A 394 -12.52 -4.36 15.49
CA SER A 394 -11.30 -3.60 15.82
C SER A 394 -11.37 -2.92 17.20
N ASP A 395 -12.22 -3.44 18.09
CA ASP A 395 -12.65 -2.98 19.42
C ASP A 395 -11.61 -2.31 20.36
N LYS A 396 -10.30 -2.40 20.11
CA LYS A 396 -9.23 -1.62 20.75
C LYS A 396 -8.09 -1.29 19.76
N GLN A 397 -7.38 -0.17 19.99
CA GLN A 397 -6.18 0.25 19.23
C GLN A 397 -5.12 -0.86 19.05
N MET A 398 -5.01 -1.78 20.02
CA MET A 398 -4.06 -2.91 19.95
C MET A 398 -4.40 -3.92 18.84
N PHE A 399 -5.69 -4.09 18.50
CA PHE A 399 -6.14 -5.05 17.49
C PHE A 399 -6.33 -4.43 16.11
N THR A 400 -6.42 -3.10 16.02
CA THR A 400 -6.49 -2.38 14.74
C THR A 400 -5.35 -2.81 13.80
N GLN A 401 -4.12 -2.95 14.31
CA GLN A 401 -2.99 -3.36 13.47
C GLN A 401 -3.15 -4.76 12.85
N ILE A 402 -3.67 -5.72 13.61
CA ILE A 402 -3.89 -7.09 13.12
C ILE A 402 -5.07 -7.16 12.17
N TYR A 403 -6.12 -6.40 12.48
CA TYR A 403 -7.28 -6.26 11.60
C TYR A 403 -6.83 -5.82 10.19
N LEU A 404 -5.89 -4.86 10.12
CA LEU A 404 -5.29 -4.40 8.86
C LEU A 404 -4.39 -5.43 8.21
N GLU A 405 -3.49 -6.05 8.99
CA GLU A 405 -2.58 -7.07 8.48
C GLU A 405 -3.36 -8.19 7.78
N ARG A 406 -4.45 -8.67 8.40
CA ARG A 406 -5.34 -9.68 7.80
C ARG A 406 -5.94 -9.21 6.47
N ILE A 407 -6.41 -7.96 6.38
CA ILE A 407 -6.97 -7.38 5.15
C ILE A 407 -5.91 -7.26 4.04
N GLU A 408 -4.73 -6.77 4.37
CA GLU A 408 -3.63 -6.59 3.41
C GLU A 408 -3.12 -7.95 2.90
N LEU A 409 -2.97 -8.93 3.80
CA LEU A 409 -2.63 -10.29 3.43
C LEU A 409 -3.68 -10.93 2.51
N SER A 410 -4.97 -10.76 2.83
CA SER A 410 -6.04 -11.21 1.95
C SER A 410 -5.90 -10.66 0.53
N PHE A 411 -5.60 -9.36 0.40
CA PHE A 411 -5.34 -8.74 -0.89
C PHE A 411 -4.12 -9.34 -1.59
N TYR A 412 -2.96 -9.44 -0.92
CA TYR A 412 -1.74 -9.94 -1.54
C TYR A 412 -1.88 -11.39 -2.02
N ILE A 413 -2.50 -12.25 -1.23
CA ILE A 413 -2.77 -13.65 -1.60
C ILE A 413 -3.63 -13.70 -2.86
N LEU A 414 -4.79 -13.02 -2.87
CA LEU A 414 -5.69 -13.00 -4.03
C LEU A 414 -5.00 -12.43 -5.28
N TYR A 415 -4.21 -11.38 -5.12
CA TYR A 415 -3.46 -10.78 -6.22
C TYR A 415 -2.44 -11.75 -6.84
N SER A 416 -1.83 -12.63 -6.04
CA SER A 416 -0.93 -13.67 -6.55
C SER A 416 -1.66 -14.79 -7.29
N PHE A 417 -2.87 -15.17 -6.85
CA PHE A 417 -3.74 -16.07 -7.64
C PHE A 417 -4.04 -15.48 -9.02
N LYS A 418 -4.34 -14.18 -9.10
CA LYS A 418 -4.47 -13.48 -10.39
C LYS A 418 -3.21 -13.56 -11.25
N LEU A 419 -2.03 -13.26 -10.68
CA LEU A 419 -0.78 -13.29 -11.45
C LEU A 419 -0.40 -14.68 -11.95
N SER A 420 -0.68 -15.72 -11.16
CA SER A 420 -0.40 -17.11 -11.53
C SER A 420 -1.39 -17.69 -12.55
N GLY A 421 -2.52 -17.03 -12.79
CA GLY A 421 -3.57 -17.51 -13.70
C GLY A 421 -4.32 -18.75 -13.20
N LYS A 422 -4.18 -19.11 -11.93
CA LYS A 422 -4.88 -20.25 -11.32
C LYS A 422 -6.35 -19.89 -11.09
N LEU A 423 -7.25 -20.68 -11.67
CA LEU A 423 -8.69 -20.50 -11.54
C LEU A 423 -9.18 -20.88 -10.14
N LEU A 424 -10.04 -20.04 -9.58
CA LEU A 424 -10.75 -20.32 -8.33
C LEU A 424 -12.17 -20.82 -8.64
N LYS A 425 -12.70 -21.68 -7.78
CA LYS A 425 -14.10 -22.12 -7.87
C LYS A 425 -15.02 -20.92 -7.61
N GLU A 426 -16.04 -20.75 -8.46
CA GLU A 426 -16.99 -19.62 -8.35
C GLU A 426 -17.69 -19.55 -7.00
N GLU A 427 -18.07 -20.68 -6.40
CA GLU A 427 -18.67 -20.76 -5.06
C GLU A 427 -17.79 -20.07 -3.99
N LYS A 428 -16.47 -20.29 -4.06
CA LYS A 428 -15.51 -19.69 -3.13
C LYS A 428 -15.35 -18.20 -3.39
N ILE A 429 -15.38 -17.77 -4.66
CA ILE A 429 -15.35 -16.34 -5.02
C ILE A 429 -16.57 -15.63 -4.42
N ILE A 430 -17.77 -16.21 -4.55
CA ILE A 430 -19.01 -15.66 -3.99
C ILE A 430 -18.91 -15.55 -2.47
N GLU A 431 -18.43 -16.61 -1.80
CA GLU A 431 -18.27 -16.60 -0.35
C GLU A 431 -17.30 -15.49 0.13
N LEU A 432 -16.14 -15.37 -0.52
CA LEU A 432 -15.15 -14.34 -0.18
C LEU A 432 -15.69 -12.93 -0.42
N MET A 433 -16.39 -12.70 -1.54
CA MET A 433 -17.03 -11.41 -1.84
C MET A 433 -18.06 -11.03 -0.77
N ASN A 434 -18.90 -11.98 -0.34
CA ASN A 434 -19.90 -11.74 0.69
C ASN A 434 -19.31 -11.37 2.05
N LYS A 435 -18.19 -12.00 2.43
CA LYS A 435 -17.45 -11.61 3.64
C LYS A 435 -16.88 -10.19 3.50
N ILE A 436 -16.28 -9.85 2.35
CA ILE A 436 -15.81 -8.48 2.10
C ILE A 436 -16.95 -7.46 2.17
N PHE A 437 -18.10 -7.76 1.56
CA PHE A 437 -19.28 -6.88 1.59
C PHE A 437 -19.79 -6.66 3.02
N THR A 438 -19.79 -7.71 3.84
CA THR A 438 -20.14 -7.62 5.26
C THR A 438 -19.17 -6.71 6.02
N ILE A 439 -17.87 -6.82 5.75
CA ILE A 439 -16.85 -5.97 6.37
C ILE A 439 -17.03 -4.50 5.94
N PHE A 440 -17.37 -4.21 4.67
CA PHE A 440 -17.66 -2.84 4.22
C PHE A 440 -18.86 -2.19 4.93
N LYS A 441 -19.83 -2.99 5.38
CA LYS A 441 -20.99 -2.52 6.16
C LYS A 441 -20.68 -2.34 7.65
N SER A 442 -19.54 -2.82 8.13
CA SER A 442 -19.15 -2.72 9.53
C SER A 442 -18.84 -1.28 9.94
N GLY A 443 -19.10 -0.94 11.20
CA GLY A 443 -18.76 0.36 11.78
C GLY A 443 -17.25 0.62 11.87
N GLU A 444 -16.41 -0.41 11.74
CA GLU A 444 -14.95 -0.33 11.83
C GLU A 444 -14.33 0.34 10.60
N ILE A 445 -14.88 0.04 9.42
CA ILE A 445 -14.43 0.64 8.16
C ILE A 445 -15.02 2.02 7.98
N ASP A 446 -16.26 2.23 8.46
CA ASP A 446 -17.04 3.47 8.30
C ASP A 446 -16.80 4.13 6.93
N PHE A 447 -17.00 3.32 5.87
CA PHE A 447 -16.58 3.66 4.51
C PHE A 447 -17.03 5.06 4.09
N ILE A 448 -18.29 5.38 4.38
CA ILE A 448 -18.93 6.67 4.05
C ILE A 448 -18.24 7.86 4.71
N LYS A 449 -17.82 7.76 5.98
CA LYS A 449 -17.09 8.85 6.63
C LYS A 449 -15.65 8.99 6.12
N ASN A 450 -15.02 7.87 5.77
CA ASN A 450 -13.61 7.84 5.39
C ASN A 450 -13.38 8.26 3.93
N ILE A 451 -14.22 7.81 2.99
CA ILE A 451 -14.03 7.99 1.55
C ILE A 451 -14.03 9.46 1.13
N GLY A 452 -14.93 10.29 1.68
CA GLY A 452 -15.06 11.70 1.29
C GLY A 452 -13.92 12.60 1.79
N LYS A 453 -13.27 12.23 2.90
CA LYS A 453 -12.19 13.02 3.51
C LYS A 453 -10.80 12.46 3.22
N SER A 454 -10.72 11.24 2.66
CA SER A 454 -9.51 10.44 2.52
C SER A 454 -8.63 10.52 3.77
N LEU A 455 -9.21 10.11 4.90
CA LEU A 455 -8.48 10.05 6.17
C LEU A 455 -7.36 9.01 6.07
N LYS A 456 -6.24 9.21 6.78
CA LYS A 456 -5.06 8.32 6.74
C LYS A 456 -5.34 6.83 6.99
N ASN A 457 -6.51 6.47 7.51
CA ASN A 457 -6.96 5.10 7.72
C ASN A 457 -7.72 4.57 6.48
N ASN A 458 -6.99 4.35 5.37
CA ASN A 458 -7.56 3.89 4.10
C ASN A 458 -7.80 2.36 4.06
N PHE A 459 -8.48 1.83 5.07
CA PHE A 459 -8.70 0.39 5.26
C PHE A 459 -9.55 -0.25 4.16
N TYR A 460 -10.35 0.56 3.45
CA TYR A 460 -11.19 0.12 2.35
C TYR A 460 -10.41 -0.13 1.04
N ARG A 461 -9.23 0.48 0.84
CA ARG A 461 -8.49 0.37 -0.44
C ARG A 461 -8.05 -1.07 -0.73
N PRO A 462 -7.41 -1.81 0.20
CA PRO A 462 -7.05 -3.21 -0.06
C PRO A 462 -8.27 -4.09 -0.27
N LEU A 463 -9.37 -3.87 0.46
CA LEU A 463 -10.62 -4.62 0.27
C LEU A 463 -11.24 -4.39 -1.10
N LEU A 464 -11.31 -3.14 -1.55
CA LEU A 464 -11.81 -2.82 -2.88
C LEU A 464 -10.93 -3.44 -3.97
N ARG A 465 -9.60 -3.40 -3.80
CA ARG A 465 -8.67 -4.09 -4.71
C ARG A 465 -8.88 -5.61 -4.69
N SER A 466 -9.16 -6.22 -3.54
CA SER A 466 -9.52 -7.64 -3.45
C SER A 466 -10.79 -7.95 -4.24
N VAL A 467 -11.83 -7.11 -4.17
CA VAL A 467 -13.05 -7.27 -4.98
C VAL A 467 -12.73 -7.18 -6.48
N LEU A 468 -11.91 -6.22 -6.90
CA LEU A 468 -11.50 -6.10 -8.31
C LEU A 468 -10.79 -7.36 -8.80
N VAL A 469 -9.89 -7.92 -7.99
CA VAL A 469 -9.19 -9.16 -8.30
C VAL A 469 -10.16 -10.34 -8.38
N LEU A 470 -11.09 -10.45 -7.44
CA LEU A 470 -12.09 -11.53 -7.43
C LEU A 470 -13.00 -11.47 -8.66
N LEU A 471 -13.45 -10.27 -9.07
CA LEU A 471 -14.26 -10.08 -10.29
C LEU A 471 -13.49 -10.48 -11.57
N GLU A 472 -12.17 -10.29 -11.60
CA GLU A 472 -11.34 -10.70 -12.73
C GLU A 472 -11.10 -12.22 -12.80
N LEU A 473 -11.22 -12.93 -11.68
CA LEU A 473 -11.04 -14.38 -11.60
C LEU A 473 -12.32 -15.17 -11.99
N VAL A 474 -13.42 -14.47 -12.26
CA VAL A 474 -14.69 -15.08 -12.66
C VAL A 474 -14.60 -15.61 -14.09
N SER A 475 -14.99 -16.88 -14.30
CA SER A 475 -14.95 -17.53 -15.62
C SER A 475 -16.18 -17.23 -16.47
N SER A 476 -17.37 -17.19 -15.85
CA SER A 476 -18.65 -16.97 -16.55
C SER A 476 -19.38 -15.74 -15.99
N GLY A 477 -19.24 -14.58 -16.66
CA GLY A 477 -19.75 -13.29 -16.18
C GLY A 477 -21.27 -13.24 -15.94
N ASP A 478 -22.06 -13.55 -16.97
CA ASP A 478 -23.52 -13.39 -16.94
C ASP A 478 -24.17 -14.22 -15.82
N ARG A 479 -23.83 -15.52 -15.74
CA ARG A 479 -24.34 -16.44 -14.70
C ARG A 479 -23.91 -15.99 -13.31
N PHE A 480 -22.68 -15.51 -13.17
CA PHE A 480 -22.16 -15.06 -11.89
C PHE A 480 -22.94 -13.86 -11.36
N ILE A 481 -23.21 -12.87 -12.21
CA ILE A 481 -24.01 -11.70 -11.84
C ILE A 481 -25.40 -12.09 -11.38
N GLU A 482 -26.06 -13.03 -12.08
CA GLU A 482 -27.40 -13.50 -11.69
C GLU A 482 -27.41 -14.11 -10.28
N LEU A 483 -26.36 -14.84 -9.89
CA LEU A 483 -26.26 -15.47 -8.58
C LEU A 483 -26.06 -14.48 -7.42
N ILE A 484 -25.34 -13.38 -7.65
CA ILE A 484 -25.00 -12.40 -6.60
C ILE A 484 -25.67 -11.04 -6.80
N SER A 485 -26.67 -10.94 -7.67
CA SER A 485 -27.26 -9.67 -8.13
C SER A 485 -27.60 -8.73 -6.98
N ASP A 486 -28.36 -9.20 -5.98
CA ASP A 486 -28.82 -8.37 -4.86
C ASP A 486 -27.65 -7.84 -4.02
N GLN A 487 -26.69 -8.71 -3.70
CA GLN A 487 -25.51 -8.40 -2.90
C GLN A 487 -24.60 -7.42 -3.64
N LEU A 488 -24.42 -7.62 -4.96
CA LEU A 488 -23.58 -6.79 -5.81
C LEU A 488 -24.21 -5.40 -6.03
N LEU A 489 -25.53 -5.32 -6.18
CA LEU A 489 -26.26 -4.04 -6.31
C LEU A 489 -26.17 -3.21 -5.03
N GLU A 490 -26.39 -3.83 -3.87
CA GLU A 490 -26.27 -3.16 -2.58
C GLU A 490 -24.83 -2.67 -2.33
N PHE A 491 -23.84 -3.52 -2.64
CA PHE A 491 -22.43 -3.14 -2.57
C PHE A 491 -22.10 -2.00 -3.54
N PHE A 492 -22.61 -2.04 -4.76
CA PHE A 492 -22.40 -1.00 -5.76
C PHE A 492 -22.99 0.34 -5.31
N GLU A 493 -24.21 0.35 -4.76
CA GLU A 493 -24.81 1.57 -4.23
C GLU A 493 -23.97 2.16 -3.10
N LEU A 494 -23.52 1.32 -2.16
CA LEU A 494 -22.73 1.75 -1.01
C LEU A 494 -21.36 2.29 -1.44
N VAL A 495 -20.64 1.56 -2.30
CA VAL A 495 -19.24 1.83 -2.60
C VAL A 495 -19.09 2.77 -3.79
N PHE A 496 -19.76 2.48 -4.91
CA PHE A 496 -19.65 3.30 -6.12
C PHE A 496 -20.57 4.52 -6.07
N SER A 497 -21.90 4.32 -5.96
CA SER A 497 -22.85 5.44 -6.06
C SER A 497 -22.60 6.49 -4.96
N LYS A 498 -22.60 6.06 -3.69
CA LYS A 498 -22.35 6.96 -2.55
C LYS A 498 -20.89 7.40 -2.47
N GLY A 499 -19.92 6.52 -2.73
CA GLY A 499 -18.49 6.87 -2.68
C GLY A 499 -18.10 7.96 -3.68
N VAL A 500 -18.50 7.81 -4.95
CA VAL A 500 -18.26 8.83 -5.98
C VAL A 500 -18.99 10.14 -5.61
N TYR A 501 -20.25 10.06 -5.19
CA TYR A 501 -21.00 11.24 -4.75
C TYR A 501 -20.27 12.01 -3.64
N LEU A 502 -19.76 11.32 -2.62
CA LEU A 502 -19.11 11.94 -1.47
C LEU A 502 -17.78 12.59 -1.84
N ILE A 503 -16.93 11.92 -2.63
CA ILE A 503 -15.66 12.50 -3.09
C ILE A 503 -15.93 13.76 -3.92
N LEU A 504 -16.81 13.65 -4.92
CA LEU A 504 -17.05 14.76 -5.84
C LEU A 504 -17.80 15.92 -5.16
N SER A 505 -18.69 15.64 -4.22
CA SER A 505 -19.38 16.68 -3.44
C SER A 505 -18.44 17.41 -2.47
N GLU A 506 -17.48 16.71 -1.86
CA GLU A 506 -16.44 17.36 -1.05
C GLU A 506 -15.54 18.26 -1.93
N ILE A 507 -15.13 17.78 -3.11
CA ILE A 507 -14.39 18.60 -4.08
C ILE A 507 -15.18 19.86 -4.46
N LEU A 508 -16.47 19.72 -4.80
CA LEU A 508 -17.36 20.86 -5.09
C LEU A 508 -17.51 21.82 -3.90
N CYS A 509 -17.62 21.30 -2.69
CA CYS A 509 -17.68 22.09 -1.47
C CYS A 509 -16.39 22.93 -1.29
N GLN A 510 -15.23 22.34 -1.56
CA GLN A 510 -13.95 23.03 -1.51
C GLN A 510 -13.82 24.09 -2.60
N ILE A 511 -14.26 23.80 -3.84
CA ILE A 511 -14.34 24.78 -4.94
C ILE A 511 -15.13 26.01 -4.51
N ASN A 512 -16.34 25.81 -3.98
CA ASN A 512 -17.22 26.91 -3.58
C ASN A 512 -16.62 27.73 -2.43
N LYS A 513 -15.91 27.10 -1.49
CA LYS A 513 -15.20 27.80 -0.40
C LYS A 513 -14.00 28.62 -0.91
N CYS A 514 -13.30 28.15 -1.94
CA CYS A 514 -12.20 28.87 -2.55
C CYS A 514 -12.71 30.08 -3.35
N SER A 515 -13.76 29.92 -4.15
CA SER A 515 -14.34 31.00 -4.96
C SER A 515 -14.95 32.15 -4.15
N THR A 516 -15.41 31.88 -2.92
CA THR A 516 -16.03 32.87 -2.03
C THR A 516 -15.05 33.67 -1.18
N ARG A 517 -13.76 33.26 -1.12
CA ARG A 517 -12.74 33.90 -0.28
C ARG A 517 -11.95 35.03 -0.96
N GLY A 518 -12.27 35.38 -2.20
CA GLY A 518 -11.74 36.59 -2.87
C GLY A 518 -10.24 36.80 -2.69
N LEU A 519 -9.42 35.91 -3.27
CA LEU A 519 -7.96 36.08 -3.26
C LEU A 519 -7.43 36.07 -4.68
N SER A 520 -6.91 37.23 -5.07
CA SER A 520 -5.78 37.49 -5.97
C SER A 520 -5.23 36.31 -6.77
N THR A 521 -5.10 36.57 -8.06
CA THR A 521 -4.61 35.78 -9.20
C THR A 521 -3.35 34.92 -9.05
N ASP A 522 -2.72 34.81 -7.88
CA ASP A 522 -1.33 34.36 -7.78
C ASP A 522 -1.11 33.13 -6.85
N HIS A 523 -2.16 32.50 -6.32
CA HIS A 523 -2.02 31.28 -5.52
C HIS A 523 -2.93 30.15 -6.01
N THR A 524 -2.29 29.06 -6.45
CA THR A 524 -2.92 27.79 -6.84
C THR A 524 -3.97 27.39 -5.79
N THR A 525 -5.23 27.24 -6.20
CA THR A 525 -6.29 26.68 -5.35
C THR A 525 -5.95 25.23 -5.03
N GLN A 526 -5.22 25.00 -3.94
CA GLN A 526 -4.87 23.67 -3.48
C GLN A 526 -6.10 23.02 -2.83
N ILE A 527 -6.75 22.13 -3.57
CA ILE A 527 -7.74 21.21 -3.01
C ILE A 527 -7.00 20.24 -2.09
N VAL A 528 -7.48 20.11 -0.86
CA VAL A 528 -6.90 19.19 0.12
C VAL A 528 -7.20 17.76 -0.32
N ASN A 529 -6.17 16.90 -0.31
CA ASN A 529 -6.26 15.47 -0.66
C ASN A 529 -6.71 15.16 -2.09
N LEU A 530 -6.50 16.06 -3.06
CA LEU A 530 -6.90 15.82 -4.45
C LEU A 530 -6.25 14.58 -5.07
N GLU A 531 -4.97 14.32 -4.78
CA GLU A 531 -4.26 13.15 -5.30
C GLU A 531 -4.88 11.84 -4.80
N ASP A 532 -5.07 11.73 -3.49
CA ASP A 532 -5.73 10.59 -2.84
C ASP A 532 -7.17 10.40 -3.36
N ASN A 533 -7.95 11.49 -3.44
CA ASN A 533 -9.30 11.47 -4.00
C ASN A 533 -9.31 10.99 -5.46
N THR A 534 -8.32 11.39 -6.27
CA THR A 534 -8.19 10.94 -7.65
C THR A 534 -7.87 9.45 -7.73
N GLN A 535 -6.98 8.94 -6.86
CA GLN A 535 -6.69 7.51 -6.78
C GLN A 535 -7.95 6.71 -6.40
N ASP A 536 -8.71 7.19 -5.42
CA ASP A 536 -9.96 6.54 -4.99
C ASP A 536 -11.03 6.57 -6.09
N LEU A 537 -11.19 7.69 -6.81
CA LEU A 537 -12.06 7.78 -7.97
C LEU A 537 -11.67 6.78 -9.07
N LEU A 538 -10.38 6.66 -9.39
CA LEU A 538 -9.92 5.68 -10.39
C LEU A 538 -10.18 4.24 -9.94
N LEU A 539 -10.05 3.95 -8.64
CA LEU A 539 -10.34 2.64 -8.07
C LEU A 539 -11.85 2.31 -8.16
N LEU A 540 -12.72 3.28 -7.87
CA LEU A 540 -14.17 3.15 -8.04
C LEU A 540 -14.56 2.99 -9.52
N LEU A 541 -13.96 3.77 -10.42
CA LEU A 541 -14.18 3.62 -11.86
C LEU A 541 -13.73 2.24 -12.36
N SER A 542 -12.64 1.69 -11.81
CA SER A 542 -12.20 0.33 -12.11
C SER A 542 -13.22 -0.71 -11.65
N LEU A 543 -13.89 -0.50 -10.50
CA LEU A 543 -14.97 -1.37 -10.04
C LEU A 543 -16.14 -1.38 -11.03
N PHE A 544 -16.58 -0.20 -11.46
CA PHE A 544 -17.61 -0.07 -12.47
C PHE A 544 -17.25 -0.83 -13.75
N LYS A 545 -16.05 -0.59 -14.30
CA LYS A 545 -15.56 -1.28 -15.51
C LYS A 545 -15.53 -2.80 -15.37
N LYS A 546 -15.11 -3.31 -14.21
CA LYS A 546 -15.06 -4.76 -13.98
C LYS A 546 -16.45 -5.37 -13.91
N ILE A 547 -17.41 -4.69 -13.29
CA ILE A 547 -18.81 -5.14 -13.27
C ILE A 547 -19.39 -5.11 -14.69
N THR A 548 -19.13 -4.07 -15.48
CA THR A 548 -19.66 -3.98 -16.86
C THR A 548 -19.05 -5.00 -17.80
N ASN A 549 -17.77 -5.34 -17.64
CA ASN A 549 -17.08 -6.34 -18.46
C ASN A 549 -17.62 -7.76 -18.26
N LEU A 550 -18.35 -8.01 -17.18
CA LEU A 550 -19.05 -9.26 -16.92
C LEU A 550 -20.43 -9.34 -17.62
N ASN A 551 -20.76 -8.35 -18.47
CA ASN A 551 -21.98 -8.28 -19.28
C ASN A 551 -23.30 -8.48 -18.49
N PRO A 552 -23.59 -7.62 -17.50
CA PRO A 552 -24.83 -7.68 -16.72
C PRO A 552 -26.10 -7.66 -17.59
N SER A 553 -27.15 -8.31 -17.10
CA SER A 553 -28.46 -8.28 -17.72
C SER A 553 -29.04 -6.86 -17.81
N LYS A 554 -29.95 -6.63 -18.77
CA LYS A 554 -30.57 -5.30 -18.95
C LYS A 554 -31.29 -4.83 -17.68
N ASN A 555 -31.95 -5.73 -16.94
CA ASN A 555 -32.64 -5.40 -15.69
C ASN A 555 -31.66 -4.92 -14.62
N PHE A 556 -30.52 -5.59 -14.47
CA PHE A 556 -29.46 -5.18 -13.56
C PHE A 556 -28.96 -3.77 -13.88
N ASN A 557 -28.71 -3.48 -15.16
CA ASN A 557 -28.27 -2.15 -15.61
C ASN A 557 -29.32 -1.05 -15.36
N VAL A 558 -30.62 -1.36 -15.42
CA VAL A 558 -31.69 -0.40 -15.08
C VAL A 558 -31.69 -0.07 -13.59
N ILE A 559 -31.47 -1.07 -12.73
CA ILE A 559 -31.38 -0.85 -11.27
C ILE A 559 -30.13 -0.04 -10.94
N LEU A 560 -28.97 -0.37 -11.54
CA LEU A 560 -27.75 0.43 -11.41
C LEU A 560 -27.98 1.90 -11.79
N ALA A 561 -28.61 2.15 -12.93
CA ALA A 561 -28.92 3.50 -13.39
C ALA A 561 -29.85 4.26 -12.43
N SER A 562 -30.80 3.54 -11.82
CA SER A 562 -31.72 4.13 -10.84
C SER A 562 -31.00 4.48 -9.54
N SER A 563 -30.15 3.59 -9.02
CA SER A 563 -29.32 3.84 -7.83
C SER A 563 -28.42 5.08 -7.99
N LEU A 564 -27.71 5.20 -9.13
CA LEU A 564 -26.86 6.37 -9.42
C LEU A 564 -27.63 7.68 -9.48
N ASN A 565 -28.86 7.63 -9.98
CA ASN A 565 -29.73 8.79 -10.10
C ASN A 565 -30.32 9.19 -8.74
N GLU A 566 -30.79 8.22 -7.94
CA GLU A 566 -31.39 8.43 -6.62
C GLU A 566 -30.39 8.97 -5.60
N VAL A 567 -29.17 8.45 -5.59
CA VAL A 567 -28.07 8.98 -4.75
C VAL A 567 -27.64 10.39 -5.20
N GLY A 568 -27.93 10.77 -6.44
CA GLY A 568 -27.54 12.05 -7.03
C GLY A 568 -26.13 12.08 -7.62
N THR A 569 -25.49 10.92 -7.78
CA THR A 569 -24.14 10.77 -8.32
C THR A 569 -24.03 11.36 -9.72
N LEU A 570 -25.00 11.08 -10.60
CA LEU A 570 -25.02 11.61 -11.98
C LEU A 570 -25.02 13.14 -12.00
N LYS A 571 -25.84 13.76 -11.14
CA LYS A 571 -25.95 15.22 -11.05
C LYS A 571 -24.67 15.85 -10.52
N VAL A 572 -24.04 15.24 -9.51
CA VAL A 572 -22.78 15.73 -8.96
C VAL A 572 -21.64 15.66 -9.98
N ILE A 573 -21.56 14.61 -10.78
CA ILE A 573 -20.60 14.48 -11.89
C ILE A 573 -20.78 15.65 -12.88
N LEU A 574 -22.01 15.93 -13.30
CA LEU A 574 -22.30 17.04 -14.21
C LEU A 574 -21.94 18.41 -13.61
N ASN A 575 -22.27 18.64 -12.34
CA ASN A 575 -21.93 19.88 -11.63
C ASN A 575 -20.41 20.07 -11.47
N LEU A 576 -19.66 18.99 -11.31
CA LEU A 576 -18.21 19.07 -11.24
C LEU A 576 -17.62 19.46 -12.58
N TYR A 577 -18.13 18.92 -13.69
CA TYR A 577 -17.67 19.29 -15.02
C TYR A 577 -17.92 20.78 -15.32
N SER A 578 -19.10 21.31 -14.99
CA SER A 578 -19.39 22.74 -15.18
C SER A 578 -18.47 23.64 -14.34
N SER A 579 -18.06 23.17 -13.16
CA SER A 579 -17.17 23.89 -12.24
C SER A 579 -15.68 23.61 -12.45
N ALA A 580 -15.31 22.71 -13.37
CA ALA A 580 -13.93 22.22 -13.52
C ALA A 580 -12.92 23.30 -13.94
N HIS A 581 -13.39 24.37 -14.59
CA HIS A 581 -12.56 25.51 -15.01
C HIS A 581 -11.99 26.32 -13.84
N LEU A 582 -12.60 26.24 -12.65
CA LEU A 582 -12.22 27.00 -11.46
C LEU A 582 -10.93 26.48 -10.80
N ILE A 583 -10.55 25.24 -11.10
CA ILE A 583 -9.33 24.64 -10.58
C ILE A 583 -8.36 24.43 -11.71
N ARG A 584 -7.21 25.08 -11.58
CA ARG A 584 -6.09 24.92 -12.49
C ARG A 584 -4.86 24.53 -11.68
N ILE A 585 -4.25 23.42 -12.07
CA ILE A 585 -2.96 22.98 -11.53
C ILE A 585 -1.98 23.17 -12.67
N ASN A 586 -0.96 24.02 -12.47
CA ASN A 586 -0.05 24.46 -13.53
C ASN A 586 -0.79 25.05 -14.74
N ASP A 587 -1.80 25.88 -14.49
CA ASP A 587 -2.69 26.48 -15.51
C ASP A 587 -3.54 25.49 -16.33
N GLU A 588 -3.53 24.19 -16.01
CA GLU A 588 -4.30 23.16 -16.72
C GLU A 588 -5.54 22.67 -15.94
N PRO A 589 -6.70 22.45 -16.61
CA PRO A 589 -7.94 21.99 -15.98
C PRO A 589 -8.01 20.45 -15.84
N ILE A 590 -7.32 19.89 -14.85
CA ILE A 590 -7.20 18.43 -14.65
C ILE A 590 -8.56 17.75 -14.37
N LEU A 591 -9.41 18.38 -13.58
CA LEU A 591 -10.72 17.81 -13.20
C LEU A 591 -11.67 17.64 -14.38
N GLY A 592 -11.54 18.48 -15.42
CA GLY A 592 -12.38 18.36 -16.61
C GLY A 592 -12.16 17.03 -17.32
N GLN A 593 -10.90 16.61 -17.46
CA GLN A 593 -10.54 15.34 -18.07
C GLN A 593 -11.03 14.14 -17.24
N ILE A 594 -10.82 14.17 -15.91
CA ILE A 594 -11.26 13.09 -15.01
C ILE A 594 -12.78 12.94 -15.09
N THR A 595 -13.51 14.04 -14.99
CA THR A 595 -14.98 14.03 -15.01
C THR A 595 -15.54 13.52 -16.34
N LEU A 596 -14.95 13.91 -17.46
CA LEU A 596 -15.37 13.41 -18.78
C LEU A 596 -15.04 11.92 -18.97
N THR A 597 -13.96 11.44 -18.35
CA THR A 597 -13.64 10.00 -18.37
C THR A 597 -14.75 9.23 -17.63
N PHE A 598 -15.21 9.71 -16.47
CA PHE A 598 -16.36 9.12 -15.78
C PHE A 598 -17.63 9.15 -16.63
N ILE A 599 -17.96 10.30 -17.24
CA ILE A 599 -19.15 10.42 -18.10
C ILE A 599 -19.06 9.44 -19.28
N SER A 600 -17.92 9.36 -19.95
CA SER A 600 -17.72 8.47 -21.09
C SER A 600 -17.92 7.00 -20.72
N GLU A 601 -17.36 6.57 -19.59
CA GLU A 601 -17.51 5.19 -19.13
C GLU A 601 -18.95 4.90 -18.69
N LEU A 602 -19.60 5.82 -17.97
CA LEU A 602 -21.01 5.67 -17.58
C LEU A 602 -21.96 5.62 -18.79
N CYS A 603 -21.69 6.43 -19.82
CA CYS A 603 -22.46 6.44 -21.06
C CYS A 603 -22.29 5.16 -21.90
N SER A 604 -21.31 4.29 -21.59
CA SER A 604 -21.20 2.99 -22.27
C SER A 604 -22.38 2.06 -21.97
N ILE A 605 -23.11 2.29 -20.87
CA ILE A 605 -24.32 1.55 -20.51
C ILE A 605 -25.57 2.37 -20.89
N GLU A 606 -26.35 1.86 -21.84
CA GLU A 606 -27.55 2.54 -22.37
C GLU A 606 -28.53 3.04 -21.27
N PRO A 607 -28.96 2.23 -20.27
CA PRO A 607 -29.80 2.73 -19.17
C PRO A 607 -29.23 3.92 -18.39
N ILE A 608 -27.92 3.96 -18.17
CA ILE A 608 -27.25 5.05 -17.44
C ILE A 608 -27.16 6.29 -18.34
N ALA A 609 -26.78 6.10 -19.60
CA ALA A 609 -26.72 7.16 -20.60
C ALA A 609 -28.07 7.87 -20.75
N ALA A 610 -29.18 7.11 -20.79
CA ALA A 610 -30.53 7.67 -20.85
C ALA A 610 -30.85 8.56 -19.63
N LYS A 611 -30.46 8.15 -18.42
CA LYS A 611 -30.63 8.96 -17.20
C LYS A 611 -29.75 10.21 -17.20
N LEU A 612 -28.53 10.13 -17.72
CA LEU A 612 -27.64 11.28 -17.88
C LEU A 612 -28.20 12.30 -18.88
N ILE A 613 -28.71 11.85 -20.02
CA ILE A 613 -29.39 12.73 -21.00
C ILE A 613 -30.56 13.45 -20.32
N ASN A 614 -31.43 12.71 -19.63
CA ASN A 614 -32.55 13.28 -18.88
C ASN A 614 -32.13 14.25 -17.75
N SER A 615 -30.90 14.12 -17.24
CA SER A 615 -30.32 15.01 -16.23
C SER A 615 -29.66 16.25 -16.82
N GLY A 616 -29.74 16.46 -18.14
CA GLY A 616 -29.22 17.65 -18.81
C GLY A 616 -27.78 17.53 -19.31
N LEU A 617 -27.30 16.31 -19.61
CA LEU A 617 -25.92 16.08 -20.10
C LEU A 617 -25.54 17.02 -21.26
N TYR A 618 -26.34 17.09 -22.33
CA TYR A 618 -26.04 17.94 -23.50
C TYR A 618 -25.92 19.43 -23.12
N SER A 619 -26.79 19.94 -22.26
CA SER A 619 -26.72 21.34 -21.76
C SER A 619 -25.38 21.59 -21.09
N VAL A 620 -24.98 20.70 -20.18
CA VAL A 620 -23.74 20.82 -19.41
C VAL A 620 -22.50 20.71 -20.31
N LEU A 621 -22.53 19.82 -21.32
CA LEU A 621 -21.44 19.68 -22.29
C LEU A 621 -21.32 20.91 -23.20
N LEU A 622 -22.37 21.69 -23.40
CA LEU A 622 -22.35 22.91 -24.23
C LEU A 622 -22.01 24.16 -23.43
N GLU A 623 -22.56 24.30 -22.23
CA GLU A 623 -22.52 25.55 -21.45
C GLU A 623 -21.32 25.62 -20.51
N SER A 624 -20.61 24.51 -20.27
CA SER A 624 -19.41 24.51 -19.42
C SER A 624 -18.37 25.52 -19.94
N PRO A 625 -17.74 26.34 -19.09
CA PRO A 625 -16.73 27.31 -19.54
C PRO A 625 -15.53 26.68 -20.27
N LEU A 626 -15.21 25.41 -19.97
CA LEU A 626 -14.21 24.65 -20.74
C LEU A 626 -14.69 24.37 -22.16
N SER A 627 -15.95 24.00 -22.32
CA SER A 627 -16.59 23.80 -23.63
C SER A 627 -16.70 25.10 -24.42
N VAL A 628 -17.08 26.20 -23.78
CA VAL A 628 -17.15 27.53 -24.43
C VAL A 628 -15.76 27.97 -24.93
N ALA A 629 -14.69 27.69 -24.17
CA ALA A 629 -13.33 27.92 -24.65
C ALA A 629 -13.00 27.10 -25.90
N ILE A 630 -13.45 25.84 -25.96
CA ILE A 630 -13.28 24.97 -27.14
C ILE A 630 -14.11 25.45 -28.34
N GLN A 631 -15.31 25.99 -28.12
CA GLN A 631 -16.16 26.53 -29.18
C GLN A 631 -15.54 27.74 -29.91
N GLN A 632 -14.55 28.43 -29.32
CA GLN A 632 -13.84 29.51 -29.99
C GLN A 632 -13.00 29.01 -31.18
N GLY A 633 -12.61 27.73 -31.18
CA GLY A 633 -11.86 27.05 -32.23
C GLY A 633 -10.35 27.19 -32.11
N ASP A 634 -9.63 26.53 -33.03
CA ASP A 634 -8.17 26.54 -33.16
C ASP A 634 -7.39 25.87 -32.01
N ILE A 635 -8.04 24.94 -31.30
CA ILE A 635 -7.40 24.11 -30.28
C ILE A 635 -6.58 23.02 -30.95
N LYS A 636 -5.29 23.00 -30.64
CA LYS A 636 -4.32 22.07 -31.23
C LYS A 636 -3.59 21.28 -30.13
N PRO A 637 -3.19 20.03 -30.40
CA PRO A 637 -2.41 19.22 -29.46
C PRO A 637 -1.11 19.89 -29.02
N GLU A 638 -0.48 20.68 -29.90
CA GLU A 638 0.81 21.35 -29.66
C GLU A 638 0.74 22.48 -28.62
N PHE A 639 -0.33 23.27 -28.68
CA PHE A 639 -0.47 24.49 -27.88
C PHE A 639 -1.33 24.29 -26.63
N SER A 640 -2.28 23.35 -26.69
CA SER A 640 -3.26 23.13 -25.62
C SER A 640 -3.64 21.65 -25.53
N PRO A 641 -2.70 20.75 -25.16
CA PRO A 641 -2.89 19.30 -25.19
C PRO A 641 -4.05 18.83 -24.32
N ARG A 642 -4.25 19.42 -23.14
CA ARG A 642 -5.36 19.05 -22.24
C ARG A 642 -6.73 19.43 -22.76
N LEU A 643 -6.87 20.65 -23.31
CA LEU A 643 -8.15 21.09 -23.89
C LEU A 643 -8.47 20.28 -25.15
N HIS A 644 -7.45 19.97 -25.96
CA HIS A 644 -7.59 19.05 -27.09
C HIS A 644 -8.04 17.66 -26.64
N ASN A 645 -7.47 17.14 -25.54
CA ASN A 645 -7.86 15.85 -24.96
C ASN A 645 -9.31 15.87 -24.42
N ILE A 646 -9.73 16.96 -23.76
CA ILE A 646 -11.11 17.19 -23.32
C ILE A 646 -12.07 17.16 -24.53
N TRP A 647 -11.69 17.78 -25.64
CA TRP A 647 -12.46 17.77 -26.88
C TRP A 647 -12.53 16.38 -27.53
N SER A 648 -11.38 15.81 -27.90
CA SER A 648 -11.29 14.58 -28.71
C SER A 648 -11.64 13.31 -27.92
N ASN A 649 -11.04 13.11 -26.74
CA ASN A 649 -11.25 11.91 -25.93
C ASN A 649 -12.45 12.02 -24.98
N GLY A 650 -12.93 13.23 -24.71
CA GLY A 650 -14.10 13.47 -23.88
C GLY A 650 -15.35 13.79 -24.71
N LEU A 651 -15.54 15.07 -25.04
CA LEU A 651 -16.77 15.60 -25.63
C LEU A 651 -17.18 14.86 -26.91
N LEU A 652 -16.28 14.76 -27.89
CA LEU A 652 -16.57 14.14 -29.18
C LEU A 652 -16.82 12.64 -29.05
N SER A 653 -16.01 11.93 -28.24
CA SER A 653 -16.21 10.51 -27.93
C SER A 653 -17.58 10.23 -27.30
N ILE A 654 -18.00 11.06 -26.33
CA ILE A 654 -19.28 10.90 -25.64
C ILE A 654 -20.43 11.08 -26.63
N VAL A 655 -20.40 12.13 -27.46
CA VAL A 655 -21.47 12.41 -28.43
C VAL A 655 -21.58 11.30 -29.48
N LEU A 656 -20.44 10.80 -29.99
CA LEU A 656 -20.42 9.65 -30.90
C LEU A 656 -21.02 8.40 -30.26
N LEU A 657 -20.67 8.13 -29.00
CA LEU A 657 -21.21 7.01 -28.25
C LEU A 657 -22.74 7.12 -28.09
N LEU A 658 -23.24 8.29 -27.68
CA LEU A 658 -24.68 8.52 -27.52
C LEU A 658 -25.43 8.41 -28.85
N LEU A 659 -24.88 8.98 -29.93
CA LEU A 659 -25.48 8.88 -31.25
C LEU A 659 -25.54 7.43 -31.74
N SER A 660 -24.50 6.64 -31.47
CA SER A 660 -24.47 5.22 -31.84
C SER A 660 -25.50 4.37 -31.08
N GLN A 661 -25.80 4.72 -29.82
CA GLN A 661 -26.73 3.97 -28.97
C GLN A 661 -28.19 4.38 -29.16
N PHE A 662 -28.47 5.68 -29.31
CA PHE A 662 -29.84 6.22 -29.31
C PHE A 662 -30.32 6.67 -30.70
N GLY A 663 -29.42 6.84 -31.66
CA GLY A 663 -29.72 7.23 -33.04
C GLY A 663 -30.57 8.50 -33.11
N ILE A 664 -31.73 8.40 -33.79
CA ILE A 664 -32.65 9.52 -34.04
C ILE A 664 -33.09 10.24 -32.75
N LYS A 665 -33.18 9.52 -31.62
CA LYS A 665 -33.70 10.10 -30.35
C LYS A 665 -32.84 11.23 -29.78
N VAL A 666 -31.54 11.25 -30.11
CA VAL A 666 -30.58 12.27 -29.64
C VAL A 666 -30.06 13.13 -30.80
N LEU A 667 -30.65 12.97 -31.99
CA LEU A 667 -30.21 13.63 -33.20
C LEU A 667 -30.34 15.16 -33.11
N PRO A 668 -31.47 15.74 -32.63
CA PRO A 668 -31.60 17.20 -32.49
C PRO A 668 -30.53 17.80 -31.57
N GLU A 669 -30.30 17.18 -30.41
CA GLU A 669 -29.30 17.62 -29.43
C GLU A 669 -27.88 17.48 -29.98
N THR A 670 -27.63 16.43 -30.76
CA THR A 670 -26.35 16.21 -31.42
C THR A 670 -26.11 17.24 -32.53
N CYS A 671 -27.12 17.57 -33.33
CA CYS A 671 -27.03 18.63 -34.34
C CYS A 671 -26.74 19.99 -33.70
N LEU A 672 -27.44 20.29 -32.59
CA LEU A 672 -27.18 21.50 -31.83
C LEU A 672 -25.74 21.49 -31.29
N PHE A 673 -25.27 20.38 -30.72
CA PHE A 673 -23.88 20.25 -30.27
C PHE A 673 -22.88 20.56 -31.39
N VAL A 674 -23.02 19.94 -32.55
CA VAL A 674 -22.11 20.14 -33.69
C VAL A 674 -22.09 21.60 -34.15
N SER A 675 -23.25 22.27 -34.19
CA SER A 675 -23.31 23.67 -34.60
C SER A 675 -22.54 24.62 -33.68
N TYR A 676 -22.57 24.39 -32.36
CA TYR A 676 -21.79 25.18 -31.39
C TYR A 676 -20.28 24.97 -31.54
N PHE A 677 -19.84 23.75 -31.85
CA PHE A 677 -18.42 23.43 -32.05
C PHE A 677 -17.93 23.60 -33.50
N GLY A 678 -18.76 24.18 -34.39
CA GLY A 678 -18.46 24.31 -35.82
C GLY A 678 -17.13 25.01 -36.11
N LYS A 679 -16.71 25.98 -35.29
CA LYS A 679 -15.39 26.64 -35.45
C LYS A 679 -14.21 25.70 -35.20
N GLN A 680 -14.30 24.84 -34.19
CA GLN A 680 -13.27 23.84 -33.90
C GLN A 680 -13.21 22.80 -35.00
N ILE A 681 -14.37 22.26 -35.42
CA ILE A 681 -14.49 21.29 -36.52
C ILE A 681 -13.86 21.86 -37.80
N LYS A 682 -14.24 23.09 -38.15
CA LYS A 682 -13.71 23.84 -39.29
C LYS A 682 -12.19 24.00 -39.22
N SER A 683 -11.67 24.41 -38.06
CA SER A 683 -10.22 24.55 -37.88
C SER A 683 -9.51 23.21 -38.09
N THR A 684 -9.95 22.13 -37.43
CA THR A 684 -9.35 20.80 -37.56
C THR A 684 -9.28 20.31 -39.00
N ILE A 685 -10.37 20.44 -39.78
CA ILE A 685 -10.42 19.96 -41.16
C ILE A 685 -9.55 20.81 -42.09
N TYR A 686 -9.64 22.14 -42.01
CA TYR A 686 -8.85 23.01 -42.90
C TYR A 686 -7.36 23.06 -42.53
N ASN A 687 -7.00 22.79 -41.28
CA ASN A 687 -5.60 22.73 -40.84
C ASN A 687 -4.78 21.67 -41.57
N TRP A 688 -5.39 20.57 -42.05
CA TRP A 688 -4.71 19.59 -42.91
C TRP A 688 -4.13 20.20 -44.19
N GLY A 689 -4.68 21.33 -44.66
CA GLY A 689 -4.17 22.08 -45.81
C GLY A 689 -3.02 23.04 -45.49
N ASP A 690 -2.69 23.30 -44.21
CA ASP A 690 -1.62 24.22 -43.82
C ASP A 690 -0.23 23.56 -43.99
N ASN A 691 0.70 24.30 -44.58
CA ASN A 691 2.09 23.89 -44.72
C ASN A 691 2.85 23.84 -43.38
N LYS A 692 2.33 24.48 -42.32
CA LYS A 692 2.93 24.51 -40.99
C LYS A 692 2.36 23.49 -40.00
N LEU A 693 1.34 22.71 -40.40
CA LEU A 693 0.71 21.72 -39.53
C LEU A 693 1.72 20.71 -38.96
N ALA A 694 1.68 20.47 -37.66
CA ALA A 694 2.28 19.28 -37.09
C ALA A 694 1.24 18.14 -36.97
N VAL A 695 1.72 16.94 -37.26
CA VAL A 695 0.90 15.73 -37.30
C VAL A 695 1.10 14.97 -36.00
N SER A 696 0.01 14.66 -35.31
CA SER A 696 0.01 13.79 -34.13
C SER A 696 -1.04 12.70 -34.26
N SER A 697 -0.86 11.62 -33.50
CA SER A 697 -1.86 10.55 -33.35
C SER A 697 -3.21 11.10 -32.88
N SER A 698 -3.17 12.06 -31.94
CA SER A 698 -4.34 12.74 -31.39
C SER A 698 -5.12 13.53 -32.45
N LEU A 699 -4.44 14.20 -33.40
CA LEU A 699 -5.07 14.91 -34.51
C LEU A 699 -5.72 13.95 -35.52
N ILE A 700 -5.05 12.83 -35.83
CA ILE A 700 -5.59 11.80 -36.72
C ILE A 700 -6.84 11.18 -36.11
N LYS A 701 -6.80 10.87 -34.81
CA LYS A 701 -7.95 10.36 -34.06
C LYS A 701 -9.13 11.32 -34.09
N GLU A 702 -8.90 12.61 -33.80
CA GLU A 702 -9.94 13.64 -33.87
C GLU A 702 -10.57 13.70 -35.27
N THR A 703 -9.74 13.71 -36.31
CA THR A 703 -10.25 13.79 -37.70
C THR A 703 -11.06 12.54 -38.05
N ASN A 704 -10.62 11.35 -37.61
CA ASN A 704 -11.36 10.11 -37.81
C ASN A 704 -12.72 10.12 -37.08
N GLN A 705 -12.76 10.64 -35.85
CA GLN A 705 -14.00 10.80 -35.08
C GLN A 705 -14.97 11.77 -35.77
N LEU A 706 -14.49 12.87 -36.37
CA LEU A 706 -15.30 13.81 -37.13
C LEU A 706 -15.86 13.19 -38.42
N VAL A 707 -15.06 12.40 -39.13
CA VAL A 707 -15.53 11.65 -40.31
C VAL A 707 -16.61 10.64 -39.91
N LEU A 708 -16.42 9.91 -38.81
CA LEU A 708 -17.43 9.00 -38.29
C LEU A 708 -18.73 9.73 -37.90
N LEU A 709 -18.61 10.89 -37.23
CA LEU A 709 -19.75 11.71 -36.85
C LEU A 709 -20.56 12.15 -38.07
N GLN A 710 -19.88 12.64 -39.10
CA GLN A 710 -20.50 13.09 -40.34
C GLN A 710 -21.27 11.95 -41.04
N LYS A 711 -20.67 10.76 -41.10
CA LYS A 711 -21.34 9.58 -41.66
C LYS A 711 -22.56 9.17 -40.85
N MET A 712 -22.46 9.14 -39.52
CA MET A 712 -23.60 8.80 -38.66
C MET A 712 -24.75 9.79 -38.84
N LEU A 713 -24.44 11.10 -38.93
CA LEU A 713 -25.46 12.13 -39.17
C LEU A 713 -26.12 11.96 -40.54
N ASN A 714 -25.33 11.70 -41.60
CA ASN A 714 -25.87 11.46 -42.95
C ASN A 714 -26.78 10.22 -42.99
N LEU A 715 -26.39 9.12 -42.35
CA LEU A 715 -27.22 7.91 -42.27
C LEU A 715 -28.55 8.15 -41.54
N LEU A 716 -28.57 9.10 -40.60
CA LEU A 716 -29.76 9.48 -39.85
C LEU A 716 -30.58 10.59 -40.53
N ASN A 717 -30.22 10.98 -41.76
CA ASN A 717 -30.87 12.04 -42.54
C ASN A 717 -31.07 13.35 -41.75
N TYR A 718 -30.03 13.83 -41.06
CA TYR A 718 -30.13 15.05 -40.24
C TYR A 718 -30.67 16.27 -41.00
N GLN A 719 -30.53 16.30 -42.32
CA GLN A 719 -31.04 17.35 -43.20
C GLN A 719 -32.56 17.52 -43.08
N GLU A 720 -33.32 16.46 -42.77
CA GLU A 720 -34.76 16.53 -42.55
C GLU A 720 -35.15 17.43 -41.37
N LEU A 721 -34.29 17.57 -40.36
CA LEU A 721 -34.54 18.44 -39.19
C LEU A 721 -34.45 19.93 -39.52
N PHE A 722 -33.78 20.30 -40.61
CA PHE A 722 -33.59 21.68 -41.03
C PHE A 722 -34.54 22.12 -42.15
N ILE A 723 -35.44 21.23 -42.60
CA ILE A 723 -36.47 21.55 -43.59
C ILE A 723 -37.54 22.42 -42.92
N GLN A 724 -37.41 23.75 -43.04
CA GLN A 724 -38.50 24.65 -42.70
C GLN A 724 -39.63 24.54 -43.74
N PRO A 725 -40.91 24.53 -43.33
CA PRO A 725 -42.00 24.64 -44.27
C PRO A 725 -42.17 26.12 -44.66
N LYS A 726 -41.65 26.54 -45.84
CA LYS A 726 -42.43 27.16 -46.95
C LYS A 726 -41.66 28.10 -47.90
N ASN A 727 -42.25 28.15 -49.11
CA ASN A 727 -42.32 29.21 -50.12
C ASN A 727 -41.08 29.54 -50.96
N SER A 728 -41.10 28.96 -52.18
CA SER A 728 -40.67 29.51 -53.48
C SER A 728 -39.48 30.48 -53.54
N ASP A 729 -38.47 30.02 -54.27
CA ASP A 729 -37.50 30.75 -55.09
C ASP A 729 -36.10 31.13 -54.56
N ASP A 730 -35.69 30.65 -53.38
CA ASP A 730 -34.26 30.67 -53.04
C ASP A 730 -33.64 29.27 -53.14
N GLN A 731 -32.50 29.20 -53.84
CA GLN A 731 -31.70 27.99 -54.01
C GLN A 731 -31.46 27.35 -52.64
N GLN A 732 -31.72 26.04 -52.53
CA GLN A 732 -31.46 25.27 -51.32
C GLN A 732 -29.97 25.37 -50.94
N GLU A 733 -29.59 26.33 -50.11
CA GLU A 733 -28.33 26.27 -49.37
C GLU A 733 -28.50 25.14 -48.36
N ALA A 734 -27.98 23.95 -48.71
CA ALA A 734 -27.91 22.84 -47.79
C ALA A 734 -27.13 23.31 -46.54
N VAL A 735 -27.75 23.23 -45.37
CA VAL A 735 -27.12 23.63 -44.11
C VAL A 735 -25.93 22.68 -43.85
N GLU A 736 -24.71 23.17 -44.06
CA GLU A 736 -23.49 22.44 -43.71
C GLU A 736 -23.30 22.45 -42.19
N LEU A 737 -23.48 21.28 -41.57
CA LEU A 737 -23.35 21.12 -40.13
C LEU A 737 -21.91 20.73 -39.76
N VAL A 738 -21.33 19.78 -40.50
CA VAL A 738 -19.92 19.40 -40.39
C VAL A 738 -19.13 20.10 -41.49
N ILE A 739 -18.81 21.37 -41.22
CA ILE A 739 -18.13 22.28 -42.15
C ILE A 739 -16.84 21.63 -42.67
N GLY A 740 -16.74 21.45 -44.00
CA GLY A 740 -15.58 20.83 -44.66
C GLY A 740 -15.65 19.32 -44.88
N LEU A 741 -16.73 18.63 -44.47
CA LEU A 741 -16.96 17.20 -44.76
C LEU A 741 -18.32 16.92 -45.43
N ASP A 742 -19.29 17.82 -45.34
CA ASP A 742 -20.63 17.62 -45.93
C ASP A 742 -20.65 17.72 -47.47
N SER A 743 -19.78 18.54 -48.05
CA SER A 743 -19.64 18.65 -49.52
C SER A 743 -18.64 17.64 -50.09
N GLU A 744 -19.01 16.98 -51.19
CA GLU A 744 -18.11 16.09 -51.95
C GLU A 744 -16.84 16.81 -52.44
N HIS A 745 -16.92 18.12 -52.70
CA HIS A 745 -15.75 18.92 -53.05
C HIS A 745 -14.76 19.01 -51.88
N ASP A 746 -15.26 19.19 -50.67
CA ASP A 746 -14.43 19.38 -49.48
C ASP A 746 -13.82 18.06 -48.98
N LYS A 747 -14.55 16.94 -49.11
CA LYS A 747 -13.97 15.59 -48.92
C LYS A 747 -12.79 15.34 -49.86
N LYS A 748 -12.91 15.73 -51.14
CA LYS A 748 -11.80 15.63 -52.11
C LYS A 748 -10.64 16.55 -51.75
N ARG A 749 -10.90 17.74 -51.22
CA ARG A 749 -9.87 18.67 -50.74
C ARG A 749 -9.10 18.10 -49.54
N LEU A 750 -9.79 17.51 -48.57
CA LEU A 750 -9.16 16.82 -47.44
C LEU A 750 -8.34 15.61 -47.91
N SER A 751 -8.88 14.79 -48.81
CA SER A 751 -8.16 13.65 -49.41
C SER A 751 -6.88 14.09 -50.15
N ALA A 752 -6.92 15.20 -50.88
CA ALA A 752 -5.75 15.77 -51.54
C ALA A 752 -4.70 16.26 -50.52
N ALA A 753 -5.13 16.86 -49.41
CA ALA A 753 -4.25 17.26 -48.32
C ALA A 753 -3.57 16.06 -47.65
N LEU A 754 -4.32 14.99 -47.35
CA LEU A 754 -3.77 13.74 -46.79
C LEU A 754 -2.79 13.05 -47.76
N SER A 755 -3.10 13.08 -49.07
CA SER A 755 -2.23 12.52 -50.11
C SER A 755 -0.84 13.15 -50.12
N LYS A 756 -0.73 14.46 -49.87
CA LYS A 756 0.56 15.18 -49.79
C LYS A 756 1.47 14.63 -48.69
N PHE A 757 0.90 14.18 -47.57
CA PHE A 757 1.66 13.56 -46.48
C PHE A 757 2.08 12.11 -46.82
N LEU A 758 1.25 11.37 -47.55
CA LEU A 758 1.56 10.01 -47.99
C LEU A 758 2.60 9.95 -49.12
N THR A 759 2.61 10.93 -50.04
CA THR A 759 3.57 10.98 -51.16
C THR A 759 4.96 11.48 -50.74
N HIS A 760 5.08 12.18 -49.61
CA HIS A 760 6.34 12.76 -49.13
C HIS A 760 6.68 12.27 -47.70
N PRO A 761 7.19 11.04 -47.53
CA PRO A 761 7.44 10.45 -46.20
C PRO A 761 8.50 11.19 -45.38
N LYS A 762 9.50 11.82 -46.03
CA LYS A 762 10.48 12.69 -45.33
C LYS A 762 9.82 13.96 -44.78
N TYR A 763 8.85 14.50 -45.51
CA TYR A 763 8.08 15.67 -45.08
C TYR A 763 7.19 15.30 -43.88
N LEU A 764 6.49 14.16 -43.95
CA LEU A 764 5.70 13.63 -42.82
C LEU A 764 6.57 13.39 -41.56
N ASN A 765 7.73 12.74 -41.70
CA ASN A 765 8.64 12.49 -40.58
C ASN A 765 9.15 13.78 -39.90
N SER A 766 9.27 14.89 -40.66
CA SER A 766 9.68 16.19 -40.11
C SER A 766 8.55 16.93 -39.37
N ARG A 767 7.31 16.48 -39.50
CA ARG A 767 6.10 17.12 -38.95
C ARG A 767 5.47 16.35 -37.79
N ILE A 768 5.95 15.14 -37.48
CA ILE A 768 5.39 14.34 -36.39
C ILE A 768 5.82 14.92 -35.04
N ILE A 769 4.83 15.14 -34.16
CA ILE A 769 5.04 15.59 -32.78
C ILE A 769 4.42 14.58 -31.82
N PRO A 770 5.13 14.18 -30.75
CA PRO A 770 4.57 13.31 -29.72
C PRO A 770 3.55 14.05 -28.86
N THR A 771 2.44 13.38 -28.56
CA THR A 771 1.38 13.86 -27.66
C THR A 771 1.36 13.13 -26.32
N THR A 772 2.07 12.00 -26.21
CA THR A 772 2.27 11.25 -24.97
C THR A 772 3.76 11.01 -24.68
N LEU A 773 4.08 10.71 -23.42
CA LEU A 773 5.44 10.33 -23.02
C LEU A 773 5.91 9.04 -23.71
N GLU A 774 4.99 8.11 -23.99
CA GLU A 774 5.27 6.87 -24.72
C GLU A 774 5.65 7.17 -26.18
N GLU A 775 4.92 8.07 -26.84
CA GLU A 775 5.23 8.51 -28.20
C GLU A 775 6.56 9.26 -28.26
N GLN A 776 6.89 10.04 -27.23
CA GLN A 776 8.17 10.72 -27.14
C GLN A 776 9.33 9.73 -27.07
N GLN A 777 9.21 8.69 -26.24
CA GLN A 777 10.22 7.62 -26.15
C GLN A 777 10.37 6.85 -27.47
N GLN A 778 9.27 6.59 -28.18
CA GLN A 778 9.29 5.93 -29.49
C GLN A 778 9.93 6.79 -30.60
N LEU A 779 9.99 8.11 -30.45
CA LEU A 779 10.62 9.01 -31.42
C LEU A 779 12.11 9.23 -31.15
N GLU A 780 12.60 8.90 -29.95
CA GLU A 780 14.01 9.04 -29.53
C GLU A 780 14.90 7.92 -30.07
N ASP A 781 14.37 6.70 -30.26
CA ASP A 781 15.11 5.59 -30.86
C ASP A 781 14.85 5.48 -32.39
N GLU A 782 15.93 5.34 -33.17
CA GLU A 782 15.89 5.31 -34.64
C GLU A 782 15.03 4.15 -35.19
N SER A 783 15.07 2.99 -34.52
CA SER A 783 14.35 1.79 -34.99
C SER A 783 12.84 1.89 -34.74
N SER A 784 12.44 2.28 -33.54
CA SER A 784 11.05 2.52 -33.16
C SER A 784 10.44 3.73 -33.86
N ARG A 785 11.22 4.77 -34.17
CA ARG A 785 10.76 5.93 -34.95
C ARG A 785 10.29 5.53 -36.34
N LEU A 786 11.02 4.65 -37.03
CA LEU A 786 10.62 4.17 -38.36
C LEU A 786 9.32 3.36 -38.31
N GLU A 787 9.09 2.57 -37.26
CA GLU A 787 7.84 1.83 -37.06
C GLU A 787 6.67 2.77 -36.73
N PHE A 788 6.90 3.77 -35.88
CA PHE A 788 5.91 4.77 -35.51
C PHE A 788 5.47 5.61 -36.72
N VAL A 789 6.41 6.10 -37.54
CA VAL A 789 6.11 6.83 -38.79
C VAL A 789 5.33 5.95 -39.77
N LYS A 790 5.66 4.65 -39.88
CA LYS A 790 4.88 3.69 -40.68
C LYS A 790 3.48 3.46 -40.11
N GLY A 791 3.31 3.49 -38.79
CA GLY A 791 2.01 3.45 -38.11
C GLY A 791 1.15 4.66 -38.49
N ILE A 792 1.69 5.86 -38.28
CA ILE A 792 1.03 7.12 -38.66
C ILE A 792 0.65 7.16 -40.15
N SER A 793 1.53 6.68 -41.02
CA SER A 793 1.25 6.61 -42.46
C SER A 793 0.11 5.64 -42.79
N ARG A 794 0.00 4.52 -42.07
CA ARG A 794 -1.12 3.57 -42.18
C ARG A 794 -2.42 4.21 -41.69
N ASP A 795 -2.38 4.94 -40.58
CA ASP A 795 -3.56 5.58 -40.00
C ASP A 795 -4.08 6.72 -40.89
N ILE A 796 -3.19 7.53 -41.47
CA ILE A 796 -3.55 8.55 -42.46
C ILE A 796 -4.17 7.92 -43.71
N LYS A 797 -3.63 6.78 -44.17
CA LYS A 797 -4.20 6.04 -45.31
C LYS A 797 -5.58 5.48 -44.97
N ALA A 798 -5.75 4.90 -43.78
CA ALA A 798 -7.04 4.42 -43.31
C ALA A 798 -8.07 5.55 -43.21
N LEU A 799 -7.66 6.74 -42.71
CA LEU A 799 -8.48 7.94 -42.69
C LEU A 799 -8.88 8.36 -44.10
N GLN A 800 -7.95 8.40 -45.05
CA GLN A 800 -8.24 8.74 -46.44
C GLN A 800 -9.24 7.76 -47.08
N ASP A 801 -9.06 6.45 -46.88
CA ASP A 801 -9.97 5.42 -47.36
C ASP A 801 -11.36 5.55 -46.72
N SER A 802 -11.40 5.96 -45.44
CA SER A 802 -12.67 6.13 -44.72
C SER A 802 -13.52 7.27 -45.27
N LEU A 803 -12.95 8.28 -45.94
CA LEU A 803 -13.73 9.43 -46.45
C LEU A 803 -14.77 9.05 -47.51
N PHE A 804 -14.52 7.97 -48.27
CA PHE A 804 -15.34 7.57 -49.42
C PHE A 804 -15.98 6.18 -49.28
N LYS A 805 -15.70 5.45 -48.20
CA LYS A 805 -16.39 4.19 -47.89
C LYS A 805 -17.70 4.47 -47.18
N ASP A 806 -18.78 3.82 -47.59
CA ASP A 806 -20.01 3.75 -46.79
C ASP A 806 -19.73 3.03 -45.45
N VAL A 807 -20.49 3.36 -44.40
CA VAL A 807 -20.28 2.87 -43.01
C VAL A 807 -20.34 1.36 -42.91
#